data_AF-A0A3D0M343-F1
#
_entry.id   AF-A0A3D0M343-F1
#
_cell.length_a   1.000
_cell.length_b   1.000
_cell.length_c   1.000
_cell.angle_alpha   90.00
_cell.angle_beta   90.00
_cell.angle_gamma   90.00
#
_symmetry.space_group_name_H-M   'P 1'
#
loop_
_entity.id
_entity.type
_entity.pdbx_description
1 polymer ?
#
loop_
_entity_poly.entity_id
_entity_poly.type
_entity_poly.pdbx_seq_one_letter_code
_entity_poly.pdbx_strand_id
1 'polypeptide(L)'
;GEGLVSREFAEKMDMEFCGKHVHNSFQIRLPYIKGVVQEVDFKSLFAEFSVPFIVDIWGEKHPVQDVDLILTKSMFKAFGWMTDNGLSWVEYLERCKNYRHALYISGVNQTEPQQYTELNYQFLNTVSMTTEEFRPLDLPLGWEHSPKEDNRQWITKETEAAYYRLAADPVSRKEYFTDALNRSDADKRSVLLAKILNRNQLFINEPIYAKELENKAQSLLKQYAIGKLIVSGDNRYLSGDLMRFLQMLVKSSADVDGEYSGVSMRLYNECYPDTVAYTPCAAYPPNESYTLLRNPHIARNEEAVVSPPDYIGPLRQKYLSHLSYVIMVDSRTLIPERLGGADFDGDMIKTIADPLLNTCVTRNYKTNDFDAYSHQSGIPLLKIPSADSLILDANDWRARFEVVKSTFSTRIGQICNAAFDRSIIAYDENSDMAERERLQRETEMLEILTGLEIDSVKSGIKPDLTQFLSQKTVSRSSFLKYKSLVGEDNSHEWYEPTKNKKLKRFFDSVDWESVTSNVERLPYLAKMLEENTPKIKAKPAEDADLFAFAQLNGWQEQLTPEDMEYMKTLIADYEEALNRIRRSWHIGDIKMNRRNDIERILYSRGQENDFTADELYTVFNLFDARRIKDIRELLTEDKWHFMPPDERERFLNMFLPYGTPQQYHDLFADFRHGGYRIFGDIICDLDDAFTAEESKKQRLYRKGDSAVLKHLISGYEHMRSVDYTVAVANKCRQYINLKINVDTALKCAVALGKRKFAFEVLLDRIEPNAVKGCS
;
A
#
# COMPACT_ATOMS: atom_id res chain seq x y z
N GLY A 1 2.94 23.52 -4.30
CA GLY A 1 1.69 23.00 -4.88
C GLY A 1 0.57 22.99 -3.86
N GLU A 2 0.48 24.01 -3.00
CA GLU A 2 -0.48 24.07 -1.91
C GLU A 2 -1.45 25.24 -2.13
N GLY A 3 -2.66 25.11 -1.60
CA GLY A 3 -3.74 26.08 -1.66
C GLY A 3 -4.59 26.05 -0.39
N LEU A 4 -5.60 26.92 -0.33
CA LEU A 4 -6.57 26.97 0.77
C LEU A 4 -7.97 26.67 0.22
N VAL A 5 -8.80 26.02 1.05
CA VAL A 5 -10.22 25.82 0.80
C VAL A 5 -11.02 26.42 1.95
N SER A 6 -12.10 27.13 1.62
CA SER A 6 -13.01 27.69 2.63
C SER A 6 -13.67 26.58 3.43
N ARG A 7 -14.06 26.87 4.67
CA ARG A 7 -14.71 25.89 5.55
C ARG A 7 -16.00 25.34 4.94
N GLU A 8 -16.82 26.21 4.36
CA GLU A 8 -18.11 25.81 3.79
C GLU A 8 -17.93 24.89 2.57
N PHE A 9 -16.91 25.17 1.75
CA PHE A 9 -16.63 24.35 0.58
C PHE A 9 -15.96 23.03 0.94
N ALA A 10 -15.06 23.01 1.93
CA ALA A 10 -14.47 21.79 2.47
C ALA A 10 -15.55 20.84 3.03
N GLU A 11 -16.46 21.36 3.84
CA GLU A 11 -17.59 20.60 4.38
C GLU A 11 -18.45 20.03 3.26
N LYS A 12 -18.77 20.83 2.23
CA LYS A 12 -19.52 20.35 1.07
C LYS A 12 -18.78 19.21 0.34
N MET A 13 -17.49 19.38 0.08
CA MET A 13 -16.66 18.36 -0.58
C MET A 13 -16.66 17.05 0.21
N ASP A 14 -16.53 17.11 1.53
CA ASP A 14 -16.44 15.91 2.36
C ASP A 14 -17.80 15.24 2.60
N MET A 15 -18.87 16.03 2.71
CA MET A 15 -20.25 15.52 2.72
C MET A 15 -20.59 14.77 1.43
N GLU A 16 -20.16 15.27 0.26
CA GLU A 16 -20.32 14.56 -1.01
C GLU A 16 -19.45 13.29 -1.09
N PHE A 17 -18.27 13.29 -0.47
CA PHE A 17 -17.34 12.17 -0.48
C PHE A 17 -17.74 11.02 0.48
N CYS A 18 -18.05 11.33 1.74
CA CYS A 18 -18.28 10.32 2.78
C CYS A 18 -19.50 10.58 3.68
N GLY A 19 -20.33 11.59 3.40
CA GLY A 19 -21.57 11.87 4.12
C GLY A 19 -21.39 12.48 5.51
N LYS A 20 -20.18 12.90 5.85
CA LYS A 20 -19.80 13.56 7.11
C LYS A 20 -18.61 14.49 6.86
N HIS A 21 -18.42 15.48 7.72
CA HIS A 21 -17.25 16.36 7.70
C HIS A 21 -16.20 15.88 8.71
N VAL A 22 -15.20 15.15 8.24
CA VAL A 22 -14.10 14.57 9.02
C VAL A 22 -12.72 14.82 8.42
N HIS A 23 -12.64 15.24 7.16
CA HIS A 23 -11.41 15.57 6.44
C HIS A 23 -11.24 17.09 6.32
N ASN A 24 -10.00 17.56 6.45
CA ASN A 24 -9.62 18.97 6.41
C ASN A 24 -8.43 19.25 5.47
N SER A 25 -7.87 18.22 4.84
CA SER A 25 -6.86 18.35 3.78
C SER A 25 -7.28 17.52 2.57
N PHE A 26 -7.24 18.12 1.38
CA PHE A 26 -7.71 17.48 0.15
C PHE A 26 -6.65 17.58 -0.93
N GLN A 27 -6.20 16.45 -1.47
CA GLN A 27 -5.39 16.42 -2.68
C GLN A 27 -6.32 16.50 -3.90
N ILE A 28 -6.25 17.63 -4.62
CA ILE A 28 -7.19 17.94 -5.70
C ILE A 28 -6.57 17.79 -7.09
N ARG A 29 -7.44 17.53 -8.07
CA ARG A 29 -7.12 17.50 -9.50
C ARG A 29 -8.21 18.19 -10.31
N LEU A 30 -7.78 18.96 -11.29
CA LEU A 30 -8.56 19.49 -12.41
C LEU A 30 -7.64 19.42 -13.66
N PRO A 31 -8.15 19.55 -14.89
CA PRO A 31 -7.28 19.60 -16.07
C PRO A 31 -6.15 20.61 -15.88
N TYR A 32 -4.89 20.17 -15.92
CA TYR A 32 -3.70 20.98 -15.63
C TYR A 32 -3.55 21.56 -14.21
N ILE A 33 -4.42 21.22 -13.26
CA ILE A 33 -4.30 21.62 -11.85
C ILE A 33 -4.00 20.40 -10.99
N LYS A 34 -2.94 20.49 -10.18
CA LYS A 34 -2.54 19.47 -9.20
C LYS A 34 -1.99 20.14 -7.94
N GLY A 35 -2.47 19.70 -6.78
CA GLY A 35 -1.89 20.06 -5.49
C GLY A 35 -2.74 19.61 -4.30
N VAL A 36 -2.44 20.16 -3.12
CA VAL A 36 -3.23 19.99 -1.88
C VAL A 36 -3.89 21.31 -1.51
N VAL A 37 -5.11 21.25 -0.98
CA VAL A 37 -5.78 22.38 -0.34
C VAL A 37 -6.09 22.07 1.12
N GLN A 38 -5.88 23.05 1.99
CA GLN A 38 -6.09 22.96 3.44
C GLN A 38 -7.33 23.76 3.83
N GLU A 39 -8.19 23.18 4.66
CA GLU A 39 -9.38 23.85 5.20
C GLU A 39 -8.98 24.95 6.17
N VAL A 40 -9.17 26.21 5.75
CA VAL A 40 -8.91 27.38 6.58
C VAL A 40 -10.09 28.33 6.46
N ASP A 41 -10.63 28.77 7.60
CA ASP A 41 -11.68 29.80 7.64
C ASP A 41 -11.07 31.20 7.41
N PHE A 42 -10.49 31.39 6.23
CA PHE A 42 -9.88 32.65 5.80
C PHE A 42 -10.93 33.75 5.63
N LYS A 43 -12.20 33.39 5.36
CA LYS A 43 -13.33 34.33 5.26
C LYS A 43 -13.55 35.05 6.59
N SER A 44 -13.63 34.31 7.70
CA SER A 44 -13.75 34.91 9.03
C SER A 44 -12.48 35.62 9.47
N LEU A 45 -11.30 35.08 9.14
CA LEU A 45 -10.02 35.70 9.49
C LEU A 45 -9.87 37.09 8.85
N PHE A 46 -10.11 37.21 7.54
CA PHE A 46 -10.00 38.50 6.86
C PHE A 46 -11.12 39.47 7.26
N ALA A 47 -12.32 38.99 7.58
CA ALA A 47 -13.38 39.82 8.16
C ALA A 47 -12.96 40.43 9.51
N GLU A 48 -12.29 39.67 10.39
CA GLU A 48 -11.79 40.17 11.69
C GLU A 48 -10.79 41.32 11.52
N PHE A 49 -10.01 41.30 10.43
CA PHE A 49 -9.05 42.35 10.10
C PHE A 49 -9.58 43.41 9.14
N SER A 50 -10.87 43.38 8.81
CA SER A 50 -11.48 44.29 7.84
C SER A 50 -10.77 44.31 6.47
N VAL A 51 -10.25 43.15 6.02
CA VAL A 51 -9.66 42.97 4.68
C VAL A 51 -10.77 42.48 3.74
N PRO A 52 -11.30 43.30 2.82
CA PRO A 52 -12.52 42.98 2.09
C PRO A 52 -12.27 42.18 0.80
N PHE A 53 -11.07 42.27 0.22
CA PHE A 53 -10.69 41.58 -1.01
C PHE A 53 -9.28 40.99 -0.93
N ILE A 54 -9.00 40.04 -1.80
CA ILE A 54 -7.65 39.58 -2.15
C ILE A 54 -7.36 39.87 -3.62
N VAL A 55 -6.08 39.94 -3.98
CA VAL A 55 -5.62 40.20 -5.35
C VAL A 55 -4.98 38.94 -5.91
N ASP A 56 -5.44 38.50 -7.08
CA ASP A 56 -4.88 37.33 -7.75
C ASP A 56 -3.59 37.65 -8.54
N ILE A 57 -3.01 36.63 -9.18
CA ILE A 57 -1.75 36.76 -9.92
C ILE A 57 -1.86 37.59 -11.21
N TRP A 58 -3.08 37.90 -11.66
CA TRP A 58 -3.38 38.76 -12.81
C TRP A 58 -3.77 40.18 -12.40
N GLY A 59 -3.83 40.47 -11.09
CA GLY A 59 -4.15 41.78 -10.55
C GLY A 59 -5.64 42.01 -10.31
N GLU A 60 -6.49 41.00 -10.52
CA GLU A 60 -7.93 41.11 -10.32
C GLU A 60 -8.26 41.04 -8.82
N LYS A 61 -9.20 41.88 -8.39
CA LYS A 61 -9.68 41.94 -7.00
C LYS A 61 -10.88 41.03 -6.82
N HIS A 62 -10.78 40.13 -5.84
CA HIS A 62 -11.84 39.20 -5.48
C HIS A 62 -12.35 39.48 -4.07
N PRO A 63 -13.65 39.77 -3.86
CA PRO A 63 -14.22 39.85 -2.53
C PRO A 63 -14.01 38.55 -1.78
N VAL A 64 -13.44 38.60 -0.58
CA VAL A 64 -13.02 37.38 0.16
C VAL A 64 -14.20 36.43 0.38
N GLN A 65 -15.39 36.98 0.64
CA GLN A 65 -16.59 36.21 0.97
C GLN A 65 -17.08 35.33 -0.20
N ASP A 66 -16.72 35.70 -1.44
CA ASP A 66 -17.12 35.00 -2.65
C ASP A 66 -16.10 33.93 -3.09
N VAL A 67 -14.98 33.78 -2.37
CA VAL A 67 -13.88 32.87 -2.73
C VAL A 67 -14.02 31.54 -1.99
N ASP A 68 -14.15 30.44 -2.74
CA ASP A 68 -14.20 29.09 -2.16
C ASP A 68 -12.84 28.39 -2.14
N LEU A 69 -11.98 28.67 -3.12
CA LEU A 69 -10.66 28.07 -3.30
C LEU A 69 -9.61 29.12 -3.63
N ILE A 70 -8.45 29.02 -2.99
CA ILE A 70 -7.25 29.81 -3.30
C ILE A 70 -6.15 28.86 -3.75
N LEU A 71 -5.72 28.98 -5.00
CA LEU A 71 -4.69 28.12 -5.59
C LEU A 71 -3.41 28.91 -5.83
N THR A 72 -2.25 28.27 -5.65
CA THR A 72 -0.97 28.88 -6.01
C THR A 72 -0.61 28.62 -7.47
N LYS A 73 0.14 29.53 -8.09
CA LYS A 73 0.65 29.39 -9.48
C LYS A 73 1.27 28.02 -9.75
N SER A 74 2.00 27.46 -8.77
CA SER A 74 2.66 26.15 -8.88
C SER A 74 1.70 24.97 -9.09
N MET A 75 0.42 25.12 -8.70
CA MET A 75 -0.60 24.09 -8.88
C MET A 75 -1.10 24.04 -10.32
N PHE A 76 -1.09 25.19 -11.03
CA PHE A 76 -1.58 25.31 -12.39
C PHE A 76 -0.45 25.07 -13.41
N LYS A 77 -0.30 23.80 -13.81
CA LYS A 77 0.79 23.33 -14.67
C LYS A 77 0.75 23.89 -16.09
N ALA A 78 -0.40 24.40 -16.54
CA ALA A 78 -0.56 25.04 -17.85
C ALA A 78 -0.50 26.59 -17.80
N PHE A 79 -0.10 27.20 -16.69
CA PHE A 79 -0.07 28.66 -16.56
C PHE A 79 0.70 29.36 -17.70
N GLY A 80 1.91 28.88 -18.04
CA GLY A 80 2.72 29.43 -19.13
C GLY A 80 2.02 29.29 -20.48
N TRP A 81 1.60 28.07 -20.83
CA TRP A 81 0.87 27.79 -22.07
C TRP A 81 -0.40 28.63 -22.21
N MET A 82 -1.17 28.78 -21.13
CA MET A 82 -2.38 29.60 -21.12
C MET A 82 -2.06 31.06 -21.44
N THR A 83 -1.02 31.60 -20.81
CA THR A 83 -0.56 32.98 -21.01
C THR A 83 -0.06 33.21 -22.44
N ASP A 84 0.77 32.30 -22.96
CA ASP A 84 1.34 32.37 -24.31
C ASP A 84 0.27 32.31 -25.41
N ASN A 85 -0.87 31.66 -25.13
CA ASN A 85 -1.99 31.52 -26.06
C ASN A 85 -3.11 32.53 -25.80
N GLY A 86 -2.93 33.49 -24.89
CA GLY A 86 -3.93 34.52 -24.58
C GLY A 86 -5.25 33.96 -24.03
N LEU A 87 -5.24 32.77 -23.43
CA LEU A 87 -6.42 32.14 -22.85
C LEU A 87 -6.68 32.74 -21.45
N SER A 88 -7.89 33.20 -21.18
CA SER A 88 -8.27 33.70 -19.86
C SER A 88 -8.64 32.57 -18.90
N TRP A 89 -8.57 32.85 -17.59
CA TRP A 89 -9.03 31.92 -16.55
C TRP A 89 -10.50 31.50 -16.74
N VAL A 90 -11.35 32.45 -17.15
CA VAL A 90 -12.78 32.21 -17.42
C VAL A 90 -12.96 31.24 -18.58
N GLU A 91 -12.23 31.40 -19.67
CA GLU A 91 -12.29 30.48 -20.81
C GLU A 91 -11.76 29.09 -20.47
N TYR A 92 -10.72 28.98 -19.62
CA TYR A 92 -10.25 27.70 -19.10
C TYR A 92 -11.37 26.98 -18.32
N LEU A 93 -12.03 27.66 -17.38
CA LEU A 93 -13.13 27.08 -16.62
C LEU A 93 -14.32 26.69 -17.51
N GLU A 94 -14.64 27.50 -18.52
CA GLU A 94 -15.70 27.19 -19.47
C GLU A 94 -15.38 25.94 -20.30
N ARG A 95 -14.11 25.75 -20.68
CA ARG A 95 -13.67 24.50 -21.32
C ARG A 95 -13.82 23.31 -20.37
N CYS A 96 -13.43 23.43 -19.11
CA CYS A 96 -13.65 22.37 -18.12
C CYS A 96 -15.13 21.97 -18.05
N LYS A 97 -16.05 22.95 -18.04
CA LYS A 97 -17.50 22.70 -18.05
C LYS A 97 -17.96 22.03 -19.35
N ASN A 98 -17.51 22.53 -20.50
CA ASN A 98 -17.87 21.99 -21.82
C ASN A 98 -17.44 20.52 -21.97
N TYR A 99 -16.28 20.15 -21.43
CA TYR A 99 -15.79 18.77 -21.40
C TYR A 99 -16.26 17.98 -20.17
N ARG A 100 -17.17 18.54 -19.36
CA ARG A 100 -17.78 17.91 -18.17
C ARG A 100 -16.75 17.43 -17.14
N HIS A 101 -15.66 18.18 -16.98
CA HIS A 101 -14.72 17.95 -15.90
C HIS A 101 -15.31 18.43 -14.56
N ALA A 102 -15.05 17.65 -13.51
CA ALA A 102 -15.35 18.00 -12.12
C ALA A 102 -14.07 18.33 -11.36
N LEU A 103 -14.20 18.86 -10.14
CA LEU A 103 -13.10 18.87 -9.18
C LEU A 103 -12.93 17.43 -8.65
N TYR A 104 -11.79 16.81 -8.91
CA TYR A 104 -11.51 15.46 -8.45
C TYR A 104 -10.67 15.48 -7.18
N ILE A 105 -10.97 14.57 -6.25
CA ILE A 105 -10.19 14.36 -5.02
C ILE A 105 -9.42 13.04 -5.18
N SER A 106 -8.09 13.10 -5.14
CA SER A 106 -7.21 11.92 -5.25
C SER A 106 -6.70 11.43 -3.89
N GLY A 107 -6.88 12.21 -2.83
CA GLY A 107 -6.44 11.86 -1.48
C GLY A 107 -7.03 12.82 -0.45
N VAL A 108 -7.16 12.33 0.78
CA VAL A 108 -7.64 13.08 1.97
C VAL A 108 -6.75 12.74 3.16
N ASN A 109 -6.75 13.58 4.20
CA ASN A 109 -6.05 13.28 5.44
C ASN A 109 -6.60 12.02 6.13
N GLN A 110 -5.83 11.43 7.05
CA GLN A 110 -6.35 10.37 7.92
C GLN A 110 -7.17 10.99 9.07
N THR A 111 -8.19 10.25 9.53
CA THR A 111 -9.10 10.70 10.60
C THR A 111 -8.74 10.16 11.98
N GLU A 112 -8.01 9.05 12.03
CA GLU A 112 -7.62 8.39 13.29
C GLU A 112 -6.25 8.92 13.75
N PRO A 113 -6.10 9.32 15.03
CA PRO A 113 -4.81 9.76 15.54
C PRO A 113 -3.78 8.63 15.55
N GLN A 114 -2.59 8.89 15.01
CA GLN A 114 -1.48 7.94 14.98
C GLN A 114 -0.38 8.37 15.96
N GLN A 115 -0.02 7.47 16.87
CA GLN A 115 1.09 7.66 17.82
C GLN A 115 2.38 6.96 17.40
N TYR A 116 2.25 5.94 16.55
CA TYR A 116 3.35 5.08 16.14
C TYR A 116 3.39 4.95 14.63
N THR A 117 4.59 4.98 14.07
CA THR A 117 4.84 4.83 12.64
C THR A 117 5.87 3.74 12.38
N GLU A 118 5.90 3.24 11.15
CA GLU A 118 6.88 2.24 10.72
C GLU A 118 8.15 2.92 10.21
N LEU A 119 9.29 2.62 10.80
CA LEU A 119 10.62 3.09 10.40
C LEU A 119 11.31 2.05 9.53
N ASN A 120 11.78 2.47 8.36
CA ASN A 120 12.37 1.60 7.34
C ASN A 120 13.89 1.46 7.54
N TYR A 121 14.44 0.30 7.15
CA TYR A 121 15.86 -0.08 7.24
C TYR A 121 16.81 0.93 6.59
N GLN A 122 16.34 1.63 5.56
CA GLN A 122 17.11 2.67 4.88
C GLN A 122 17.46 3.80 5.84
N PHE A 123 16.51 4.25 6.66
CA PHE A 123 16.76 5.28 7.67
C PHE A 123 17.53 4.71 8.87
N LEU A 124 17.22 3.49 9.32
CA LEU A 124 17.98 2.87 10.42
C LEU A 124 19.49 2.82 10.13
N ASN A 125 19.87 2.74 8.86
CA ASN A 125 21.27 2.75 8.46
C ASN A 125 21.92 4.14 8.48
N THR A 126 21.16 5.23 8.34
CA THR A 126 21.71 6.59 8.34
C THR A 126 21.83 7.18 9.75
N VAL A 127 21.12 6.64 10.73
CA VAL A 127 21.16 7.13 12.11
C VAL A 127 22.44 6.71 12.82
N SER A 128 23.14 7.65 13.48
CA SER A 128 24.33 7.37 14.29
C SER A 128 23.96 6.81 15.67
N MET A 129 23.57 5.54 15.69
CA MET A 129 23.22 4.78 16.89
C MET A 129 24.30 3.76 17.25
N THR A 130 24.54 3.59 18.54
CA THR A 130 25.40 2.52 19.06
C THR A 130 24.64 1.19 19.10
N THR A 131 25.37 0.08 19.25
CA THR A 131 24.76 -1.25 19.47
C THR A 131 23.86 -1.28 20.70
N GLU A 132 24.27 -0.61 21.79
CA GLU A 132 23.51 -0.53 23.04
C GLU A 132 22.20 0.22 22.86
N GLU A 133 22.18 1.29 22.05
CA GLU A 133 20.97 2.05 21.79
C GLU A 133 20.03 1.34 20.80
N PHE A 134 20.58 0.58 19.86
CA PHE A 134 19.79 -0.20 18.93
C PHE A 134 19.08 -1.36 19.62
N ARG A 135 19.88 -2.23 20.25
CA ARG A 135 19.43 -3.34 21.09
C ARG A 135 20.61 -3.86 21.93
N PRO A 136 20.62 -3.64 23.26
CA PRO A 136 21.68 -4.12 24.14
C PRO A 136 21.95 -5.62 24.00
N LEU A 137 23.22 -6.01 24.07
CA LEU A 137 23.67 -7.39 23.87
C LEU A 137 23.34 -8.31 25.05
N ASP A 138 23.15 -7.75 26.24
CA ASP A 138 22.82 -8.48 27.46
C ASP A 138 21.33 -8.81 27.59
N LEU A 139 20.47 -8.21 26.74
CA LEU A 139 19.05 -8.51 26.74
C LEU A 139 18.77 -9.93 26.27
N PRO A 140 17.76 -10.60 26.86
CA PRO A 140 17.39 -11.95 26.45
C PRO A 140 16.96 -11.97 24.99
N LEU A 141 17.19 -13.11 24.32
CA LEU A 141 16.85 -13.29 22.90
C LEU A 141 15.33 -13.40 22.65
N GLY A 142 14.53 -13.58 23.70
CA GLY A 142 13.07 -13.60 23.70
C GLY A 142 12.54 -13.16 25.06
N TRP A 143 11.22 -12.98 25.17
CA TRP A 143 10.63 -12.29 26.32
C TRP A 143 9.59 -13.13 27.05
N GLU A 144 9.81 -13.43 28.33
CA GLU A 144 8.83 -14.10 29.19
C GLU A 144 7.84 -13.11 29.83
N HIS A 145 8.27 -11.86 30.00
CA HIS A 145 7.52 -10.72 30.51
C HIS A 145 7.61 -9.55 29.51
N SER A 146 6.84 -8.49 29.70
CA SER A 146 6.82 -7.41 28.72
C SER A 146 8.19 -6.71 28.64
N PRO A 147 8.75 -6.45 27.44
CA PRO A 147 9.97 -5.65 27.31
C PRO A 147 9.86 -4.26 27.95
N LYS A 148 8.64 -3.77 28.13
CA LYS A 148 8.34 -2.49 28.78
C LYS A 148 8.66 -2.46 30.28
N GLU A 149 8.84 -3.60 30.92
CA GLU A 149 9.23 -3.70 32.33
C GLU A 149 10.72 -3.35 32.55
N ASP A 150 11.57 -3.46 31.53
CA ASP A 150 12.93 -2.93 31.59
C ASP A 150 12.89 -1.40 31.47
N ASN A 151 13.59 -0.68 32.34
CA ASN A 151 13.58 0.79 32.37
C ASN A 151 14.45 1.43 31.27
N ARG A 152 15.38 0.68 30.67
CA ARG A 152 16.24 1.18 29.58
C ARG A 152 15.41 1.44 28.31
N GLN A 153 15.88 2.34 27.47
CA GLN A 153 15.28 2.61 26.14
C GLN A 153 16.22 2.08 25.06
N TRP A 154 15.65 1.43 24.04
CA TRP A 154 16.37 0.98 22.85
C TRP A 154 15.43 0.92 21.64
N ILE A 155 15.98 0.98 20.43
CA ILE A 155 15.20 1.19 19.20
C ILE A 155 14.24 0.03 18.88
N THR A 156 14.66 -1.21 19.06
CA THR A 156 13.80 -2.37 18.72
C THR A 156 12.69 -2.64 19.76
N LYS A 157 12.72 -1.95 20.90
CA LYS A 157 11.86 -2.22 22.08
C LYS A 157 10.37 -2.27 21.77
N GLU A 158 9.86 -1.27 21.05
CA GLU A 158 8.43 -1.21 20.71
C GLU A 158 7.99 -2.34 19.79
N THR A 159 8.86 -2.74 18.86
CA THR A 159 8.60 -3.84 17.94
C THR A 159 8.58 -5.17 18.70
N GLU A 160 9.55 -5.40 19.59
CA GLU A 160 9.63 -6.59 20.44
C GLU A 160 8.44 -6.65 21.43
N ALA A 161 8.03 -5.51 21.98
CA ALA A 161 6.85 -5.43 22.85
C ALA A 161 5.55 -5.70 22.10
N ALA A 162 5.39 -5.18 20.88
CA ALA A 162 4.24 -5.49 20.04
C ALA A 162 4.18 -6.99 19.69
N TYR A 163 5.33 -7.62 19.44
CA TYR A 163 5.39 -9.07 19.22
C TYR A 163 4.98 -9.85 20.48
N TYR A 164 5.55 -9.51 21.64
CA TYR A 164 5.19 -10.12 22.91
C TYR A 164 3.69 -10.03 23.20
N ARG A 165 3.09 -8.85 22.99
CA ARG A 165 1.64 -8.62 23.16
C ARG A 165 0.77 -9.55 22.31
N LEU A 166 1.22 -9.88 21.10
CA LEU A 166 0.49 -10.79 20.22
C LEU A 166 0.78 -12.26 20.55
N ALA A 167 2.02 -12.61 20.88
CA ALA A 167 2.48 -14.00 20.98
C ALA A 167 2.31 -14.60 22.39
N ALA A 168 2.52 -13.82 23.44
CA ALA A 168 2.80 -14.30 24.78
C ALA A 168 2.00 -13.62 25.91
N ASP A 169 1.41 -12.43 25.70
CA ASP A 169 0.61 -11.75 26.73
C ASP A 169 -0.89 -12.12 26.69
N PRO A 170 -1.45 -12.79 27.72
CA PRO A 170 -2.87 -13.13 27.76
C PRO A 170 -3.82 -11.91 27.76
N VAL A 171 -3.39 -10.77 28.32
CA VAL A 171 -4.23 -9.57 28.44
C VAL A 171 -4.33 -8.87 27.09
N SER A 172 -3.18 -8.48 26.51
CA SER A 172 -3.15 -7.79 25.21
C SER A 172 -3.79 -8.60 24.08
N ARG A 173 -3.67 -9.93 24.11
CA ARG A 173 -4.34 -10.80 23.11
C ARG A 173 -5.86 -10.69 23.14
N LYS A 174 -6.46 -10.42 24.31
CA LYS A 174 -7.90 -10.19 24.44
C LYS A 174 -8.26 -8.77 24.02
N GLU A 175 -7.47 -7.78 24.43
CA GLU A 175 -7.63 -6.37 24.06
C GLU A 175 -7.64 -6.21 22.53
N TYR A 176 -6.72 -6.85 21.82
CA TYR A 176 -6.65 -6.86 20.35
C TYR A 176 -8.02 -7.11 19.66
N PHE A 177 -8.84 -8.03 20.20
CA PHE A 177 -10.18 -8.27 19.67
C PHE A 177 -11.23 -7.35 20.26
N THR A 178 -11.19 -7.10 21.57
CA THR A 178 -12.23 -6.32 22.27
C THR A 178 -12.23 -4.83 21.91
N ASP A 179 -11.10 -4.30 21.43
CA ASP A 179 -10.99 -2.93 20.91
C ASP A 179 -11.96 -2.64 19.76
N ALA A 180 -12.36 -3.67 19.00
CA ALA A 180 -13.36 -3.53 17.93
C ALA A 180 -14.73 -3.07 18.44
N LEU A 181 -15.04 -3.19 19.73
CA LEU A 181 -16.29 -2.69 20.32
C LEU A 181 -16.30 -1.16 20.47
N ASN A 182 -15.13 -0.54 20.57
CA ASN A 182 -14.97 0.90 20.79
C ASN A 182 -14.74 1.65 19.47
N ARG A 183 -14.45 0.93 18.39
CA ARG A 183 -14.12 1.49 17.06
C ARG A 183 -15.37 1.66 16.19
N SER A 184 -15.57 2.86 15.67
CA SER A 184 -16.71 3.17 14.78
C SER A 184 -16.58 2.57 13.37
N ASP A 185 -15.35 2.25 12.94
CA ASP A 185 -15.00 1.72 11.62
C ASP A 185 -14.84 0.19 11.59
N ALA A 186 -15.04 -0.49 12.73
CA ALA A 186 -14.87 -1.93 12.83
C ALA A 186 -15.90 -2.70 11.98
N ASP A 187 -15.43 -3.70 11.24
CA ASP A 187 -16.31 -4.54 10.43
C ASP A 187 -17.18 -5.46 11.30
N LYS A 188 -18.30 -5.91 10.73
CA LYS A 188 -19.29 -6.73 11.44
C LYS A 188 -18.71 -8.01 12.06
N ARG A 189 -17.74 -8.66 11.41
CA ARG A 189 -17.14 -9.91 11.91
C ARG A 189 -16.28 -9.62 13.13
N SER A 190 -15.45 -8.58 13.07
CA SER A 190 -14.61 -8.14 14.20
C SER A 190 -15.46 -7.81 15.43
N VAL A 191 -16.55 -7.06 15.24
CA VAL A 191 -17.51 -6.75 16.32
C VAL A 191 -18.15 -8.01 16.92
N LEU A 192 -18.52 -9.01 16.09
CA LEU A 192 -19.09 -10.26 16.60
C LEU A 192 -18.08 -11.10 17.39
N LEU A 193 -16.84 -11.23 16.90
CA LEU A 193 -15.77 -11.91 17.62
C LEU A 193 -15.48 -11.23 18.97
N ALA A 194 -15.43 -9.90 18.97
CA ALA A 194 -15.26 -9.12 20.19
C ALA A 194 -16.40 -9.35 21.20
N LYS A 195 -17.65 -9.39 20.75
CA LYS A 195 -18.82 -9.68 21.61
C LYS A 195 -18.78 -11.09 22.21
N ILE A 196 -18.44 -12.11 21.41
CA ILE A 196 -18.27 -13.49 21.88
C ILE A 196 -17.21 -13.54 22.98
N LEU A 197 -16.05 -12.91 22.74
CA LEU A 197 -14.94 -12.91 23.69
C LEU A 197 -15.27 -12.12 24.97
N ASN A 198 -15.96 -10.98 24.84
CA ASN A 198 -16.42 -10.18 25.99
C ASN A 198 -17.45 -10.94 26.84
N ARG A 199 -18.25 -11.83 26.22
CA ARG A 199 -19.21 -12.68 26.93
C ARG A 199 -18.52 -13.82 27.67
N ASN A 200 -17.54 -14.46 27.04
CA ASN A 200 -16.75 -15.55 27.63
C ASN A 200 -15.31 -15.55 27.09
N GLN A 201 -14.36 -15.27 27.98
CA GLN A 201 -12.96 -15.09 27.60
C GLN A 201 -12.29 -16.39 27.15
N LEU A 202 -12.84 -17.56 27.48
CA LEU A 202 -12.27 -18.87 27.10
C LEU A 202 -12.29 -19.11 25.58
N PHE A 203 -13.14 -18.40 24.83
CA PHE A 203 -13.16 -18.45 23.37
C PHE A 203 -11.85 -18.00 22.72
N ILE A 204 -10.99 -17.24 23.41
CA ILE A 204 -9.68 -16.82 22.88
C ILE A 204 -8.81 -18.00 22.44
N ASN A 205 -9.06 -19.19 23.01
CA ASN A 205 -8.33 -20.41 22.70
C ASN A 205 -8.88 -21.16 21.49
N GLU A 206 -9.98 -20.71 20.88
CA GLU A 206 -10.48 -21.28 19.64
C GLU A 206 -9.50 -21.05 18.48
N PRO A 207 -9.37 -21.99 17.53
CA PRO A 207 -8.42 -21.89 16.43
C PRO A 207 -8.54 -20.62 15.59
N ILE A 208 -9.74 -20.03 15.50
CA ILE A 208 -9.99 -18.79 14.75
C ILE A 208 -9.24 -17.59 15.34
N TYR A 209 -9.34 -17.37 16.67
CA TYR A 209 -8.63 -16.29 17.36
C TYR A 209 -7.13 -16.58 17.42
N ALA A 210 -6.77 -17.83 17.79
CA ALA A 210 -5.37 -18.23 17.91
C ALA A 210 -4.60 -18.06 16.59
N LYS A 211 -5.20 -18.47 15.47
CA LYS A 211 -4.58 -18.35 14.14
C LYS A 211 -4.48 -16.90 13.67
N GLU A 212 -5.46 -16.06 13.98
CA GLU A 212 -5.38 -14.63 13.64
C GLU A 212 -4.22 -13.94 14.38
N LEU A 213 -4.11 -14.17 15.69
CA LEU A 213 -3.00 -13.64 16.50
C LEU A 213 -1.65 -14.19 16.03
N GLU A 214 -1.57 -15.48 15.71
CA GLU A 214 -0.35 -16.09 15.15
C GLU A 214 0.03 -15.45 13.80
N ASN A 215 -0.92 -15.27 12.89
CA ASN A 215 -0.68 -14.62 11.60
C ASN A 215 -0.18 -13.18 11.77
N LYS A 216 -0.77 -12.42 12.70
CA LYS A 216 -0.35 -11.04 13.01
C LYS A 216 1.06 -11.03 13.60
N ALA A 217 1.36 -11.92 14.56
CA ALA A 217 2.68 -12.05 15.15
C ALA A 217 3.74 -12.42 14.09
N GLN A 218 3.43 -13.35 13.20
CA GLN A 218 4.32 -13.75 12.10
C GLN A 218 4.53 -12.63 11.07
N SER A 219 3.46 -11.88 10.76
CA SER A 219 3.58 -10.70 9.90
C SER A 219 4.51 -9.65 10.51
N LEU A 220 4.38 -9.40 11.81
CA LEU A 220 5.23 -8.46 12.54
C LEU A 220 6.70 -8.93 12.58
N LEU A 221 6.96 -10.22 12.82
CA LEU A 221 8.31 -10.78 12.74
C LEU A 221 8.92 -10.61 11.35
N LYS A 222 8.14 -10.86 10.30
CA LYS A 222 8.58 -10.66 8.93
C LYS A 222 8.93 -9.19 8.68
N GLN A 223 8.11 -8.25 9.17
CA GLN A 223 8.38 -6.81 9.10
C GLN A 223 9.67 -6.45 9.86
N TYR A 224 9.83 -6.94 11.10
CA TYR A 224 11.03 -6.75 11.90
C TYR A 224 12.29 -7.24 11.16
N ALA A 225 12.25 -8.46 10.62
CA ALA A 225 13.36 -9.07 9.89
C ALA A 225 13.77 -8.32 8.63
N ILE A 226 12.83 -7.65 7.95
CA ILE A 226 13.09 -6.79 6.78
C ILE A 226 13.25 -5.30 7.17
N GLY A 227 13.52 -5.03 8.44
CA GLY A 227 13.84 -3.72 9.01
C GLY A 227 12.73 -2.70 8.90
N LYS A 228 11.52 -3.13 9.27
CA LYS A 228 10.38 -2.26 9.53
C LYS A 228 10.12 -2.27 11.04
N LEU A 229 10.58 -1.23 11.73
CA LEU A 229 10.45 -1.08 13.18
C LEU A 229 9.30 -0.16 13.55
N ILE A 230 8.62 -0.44 14.65
CA ILE A 230 7.62 0.44 15.25
C ILE A 230 8.35 1.49 16.08
N VAL A 231 8.09 2.77 15.84
CA VAL A 231 8.67 3.89 16.60
C VAL A 231 7.61 4.97 16.85
N SER A 232 7.80 5.78 17.88
CA SER A 232 6.91 6.92 18.17
C SER A 232 6.97 7.94 17.02
N GLY A 233 5.81 8.36 16.52
CA GLY A 233 5.69 9.24 15.37
C GLY A 233 4.49 8.95 14.48
N ASP A 234 4.33 9.71 13.41
CA ASP A 234 3.25 9.55 12.43
C ASP A 234 3.72 9.91 11.01
N ASN A 235 2.79 10.03 10.07
CA ASN A 235 3.05 10.42 8.68
C ASN A 235 2.07 11.51 8.27
N ARG A 236 2.56 12.67 7.82
CA ARG A 236 1.77 13.90 7.62
C ARG A 236 2.03 14.51 6.25
N TYR A 237 1.07 15.24 5.70
CA TYR A 237 1.34 16.10 4.56
C TYR A 237 2.35 17.19 4.95
N LEU A 238 3.39 17.34 4.15
CA LEU A 238 4.26 18.50 4.23
C LEU A 238 3.48 19.74 3.79
N SER A 239 3.43 20.73 4.67
CA SER A 239 2.73 21.98 4.45
C SER A 239 3.68 23.14 4.65
N GLY A 240 3.54 24.18 3.83
CA GLY A 240 4.17 25.46 4.14
C GLY A 240 3.44 26.08 5.33
N ASP A 241 4.10 26.95 6.08
CA ASP A 241 3.44 27.66 7.18
C ASP A 241 2.22 28.43 6.66
N LEU A 242 1.01 27.96 6.98
CA LEU A 242 -0.22 28.54 6.47
C LEU A 242 -0.46 29.95 6.99
N MET A 243 0.12 30.35 8.14
CA MET A 243 0.11 31.75 8.57
C MET A 243 0.95 32.63 7.66
N ARG A 244 2.09 32.12 7.16
CA ARG A 244 2.88 32.81 6.13
C ARG A 244 2.09 32.95 4.84
N PHE A 245 1.37 31.90 4.43
CA PHE A 245 0.55 31.96 3.22
C PHE A 245 -0.57 33.01 3.36
N LEU A 246 -1.31 33.02 4.47
CA LEU A 246 -2.32 34.04 4.77
C LEU A 246 -1.71 35.45 4.81
N GLN A 247 -0.53 35.61 5.42
CA GLN A 247 0.21 36.87 5.44
C GLN A 247 0.53 37.37 4.03
N MET A 248 0.93 36.48 3.12
CA MET A 248 1.21 36.84 1.73
C MET A 248 -0.05 37.25 0.94
N LEU A 249 -1.21 36.65 1.23
CA LEU A 249 -2.49 37.07 0.65
C LEU A 249 -2.91 38.46 1.11
N VAL A 250 -2.68 38.80 2.38
CA VAL A 250 -2.91 40.18 2.86
C VAL A 250 -1.89 41.13 2.27
N LYS A 251 -0.63 40.70 2.12
CA LYS A 251 0.41 41.54 1.51
C LYS A 251 0.07 41.93 0.07
N SER A 252 -0.46 41.03 -0.75
CA SER A 252 -0.87 41.39 -2.12
C SER A 252 -1.97 42.47 -2.14
N SER A 253 -2.82 42.48 -1.11
CA SER A 253 -3.82 43.53 -0.91
C SER A 253 -3.18 44.82 -0.39
N ALA A 254 -2.21 44.73 0.51
CA ALA A 254 -1.46 45.85 1.07
C ALA A 254 -0.59 46.59 0.03
N ASP A 255 -0.06 45.85 -0.95
CA ASP A 255 0.72 46.42 -2.06
C ASP A 255 -0.15 47.29 -2.99
N VAL A 256 -1.47 47.05 -3.01
CA VAL A 256 -2.46 47.87 -3.73
C VAL A 256 -3.04 48.98 -2.84
N ASP A 257 -3.17 48.73 -1.54
CA ASP A 257 -3.72 49.65 -0.55
C ASP A 257 -2.96 49.58 0.78
N GLY A 258 -2.15 50.60 1.06
CA GLY A 258 -1.22 50.63 2.18
C GLY A 258 -1.87 50.50 3.57
N GLU A 259 -3.20 50.69 3.70
CA GLU A 259 -3.94 50.55 4.96
C GLU A 259 -3.77 49.15 5.59
N TYR A 260 -3.63 48.11 4.77
CA TYR A 260 -3.52 46.72 5.24
C TYR A 260 -2.10 46.31 5.66
N SER A 261 -1.12 47.21 5.58
CA SER A 261 0.28 46.92 5.96
C SER A 261 0.39 46.48 7.43
N GLY A 262 -0.40 47.10 8.32
CA GLY A 262 -0.43 46.72 9.74
C GLY A 262 -1.00 45.32 9.98
N VAL A 263 -1.98 44.89 9.18
CA VAL A 263 -2.55 43.53 9.24
C VAL A 263 -1.52 42.51 8.76
N SER A 264 -0.85 42.78 7.63
CA SER A 264 0.24 41.93 7.15
C SER A 264 1.34 41.76 8.21
N MET A 265 1.71 42.83 8.93
CA MET A 265 2.69 42.75 10.01
C MET A 265 2.18 41.92 11.20
N ARG A 266 0.90 42.03 11.55
CA ARG A 266 0.30 41.21 12.62
C ARG A 266 0.37 39.72 12.28
N LEU A 267 0.01 39.32 11.06
CA LEU A 267 0.13 37.92 10.61
C LEU A 267 1.59 37.46 10.50
N TYR A 268 2.49 38.37 10.10
CA TYR A 268 3.93 38.10 10.08
C TYR A 268 4.45 37.72 11.47
N ASN A 269 3.97 38.38 12.53
CA ASN A 269 4.38 38.11 13.91
C ASN A 269 3.85 36.78 14.47
N GLU A 270 2.87 36.14 13.81
CA GLU A 270 2.43 34.78 14.16
C GLU A 270 3.31 33.70 13.48
N CYS A 271 4.10 34.07 12.46
CA CYS A 271 4.94 33.13 11.71
C CYS A 271 6.08 32.58 12.59
N TYR A 272 6.40 31.30 12.44
CA TYR A 272 7.50 30.68 13.18
C TYR A 272 8.84 30.84 12.44
N PRO A 273 9.99 30.74 13.15
CA PRO A 273 11.31 30.73 12.52
C PRO A 273 11.58 29.42 11.76
N ASP A 274 12.66 29.41 10.99
CA ASP A 274 12.99 28.41 9.97
C ASP A 274 13.15 26.95 10.49
N THR A 275 13.45 26.75 11.77
CA THR A 275 13.68 25.42 12.36
C THR A 275 12.51 24.92 13.23
N VAL A 276 11.41 25.67 13.31
CA VAL A 276 10.23 25.31 14.09
C VAL A 276 9.16 24.72 13.18
N ALA A 277 8.61 23.57 13.58
CA ALA A 277 7.51 22.93 12.87
C ALA A 277 6.24 22.88 13.74
N TYR A 278 5.11 23.26 13.16
CA TYR A 278 3.81 23.17 13.83
C TYR A 278 3.03 21.94 13.33
N THR A 279 2.70 21.06 14.27
CA THR A 279 1.99 19.80 14.03
C THR A 279 0.70 19.74 14.84
N PRO A 280 -0.39 20.39 14.38
CA PRO A 280 -1.68 20.33 15.06
C PRO A 280 -2.19 18.89 15.14
N CYS A 281 -2.92 18.57 16.22
CA CYS A 281 -3.47 17.25 16.50
C CYS A 281 -2.46 16.09 16.48
N ALA A 282 -1.17 16.34 16.79
CA ALA A 282 -0.20 15.29 17.05
C ALA A 282 -0.61 14.45 18.27
N ALA A 283 -0.65 13.13 18.09
CA ALA A 283 -1.05 12.19 19.14
C ALA A 283 0.16 11.56 19.85
N TYR A 284 1.34 11.63 19.24
CA TYR A 284 2.59 11.19 19.86
C TYR A 284 3.01 12.16 20.99
N PRO A 285 3.78 11.68 21.99
CA PRO A 285 4.20 12.52 23.12
C PRO A 285 5.04 13.73 22.67
N PRO A 286 4.91 14.89 23.35
CA PRO A 286 5.78 16.04 23.13
C PRO A 286 7.25 15.69 23.33
N ASN A 287 8.10 16.27 22.49
CA ASN A 287 9.55 16.07 22.52
C ASN A 287 10.26 17.41 22.21
N GLU A 288 11.53 17.54 22.62
CA GLU A 288 12.34 18.75 22.37
C GLU A 288 12.64 18.95 20.89
N SER A 289 12.73 17.87 20.14
CA SER A 289 12.92 17.88 18.69
C SER A 289 12.21 16.69 18.02
N TYR A 290 11.99 16.83 16.71
CA TYR A 290 11.44 15.80 15.84
C TYR A 290 12.31 15.66 14.60
N THR A 291 12.47 14.42 14.11
CA THR A 291 13.13 14.16 12.83
C THR A 291 12.08 13.96 11.74
N LEU A 292 12.24 14.66 10.63
CA LEU A 292 11.40 14.60 9.44
C LEU A 292 12.12 13.79 8.37
N LEU A 293 11.38 12.89 7.72
CA LEU A 293 11.90 11.96 6.72
C LEU A 293 10.94 11.79 5.55
N ARG A 294 11.48 11.62 4.34
CA ARG A 294 10.71 11.23 3.15
C ARG A 294 11.26 9.91 2.59
N ASN A 295 10.38 9.12 1.98
CA ASN A 295 10.80 7.94 1.21
C ASN A 295 10.87 8.27 -0.29
N PRO A 296 11.82 7.70 -1.05
CA PRO A 296 12.94 6.87 -0.59
C PRO A 296 13.96 7.70 0.21
N HIS A 297 14.57 7.10 1.23
CA HIS A 297 15.66 7.69 2.02
C HIS A 297 16.96 6.97 1.68
N ILE A 298 18.03 7.71 1.36
CA ILE A 298 19.28 7.15 0.84
C ILE A 298 20.46 7.50 1.75
N ALA A 299 20.64 8.77 2.11
CA ALA A 299 21.77 9.22 2.91
C ALA A 299 21.32 10.09 4.08
N ARG A 300 22.26 10.38 5.00
CA ARG A 300 22.06 11.31 6.13
C ARG A 300 21.66 12.72 5.68
N ASN A 301 21.89 13.05 4.42
CA ASN A 301 21.55 14.33 3.83
C ASN A 301 20.03 14.51 3.71
N GLU A 302 19.25 13.42 3.67
CA GLU A 302 17.78 13.43 3.51
C GLU A 302 16.96 13.48 4.81
N GLU A 303 17.60 13.75 5.95
CA GLU A 303 16.92 13.93 7.23
C GLU A 303 16.89 15.41 7.63
N ALA A 304 15.79 15.85 8.25
CA ALA A 304 15.62 17.22 8.73
C ALA A 304 15.19 17.20 10.21
N VAL A 305 15.82 18.01 11.06
CA VAL A 305 15.46 18.15 12.48
C VAL A 305 14.73 19.46 12.71
N VAL A 306 13.62 19.41 13.44
CA VAL A 306 12.78 20.57 13.77
C VAL A 306 12.42 20.57 15.26
N SER A 307 12.19 21.74 15.84
CA SER A 307 11.64 21.89 17.18
C SER A 307 10.13 22.16 17.14
N PRO A 308 9.37 21.80 18.19
CA PRO A 308 8.01 22.32 18.36
C PRO A 308 8.03 23.83 18.63
N PRO A 309 6.91 24.53 18.41
CA PRO A 309 6.77 25.91 18.85
C PRO A 309 6.67 26.00 20.38
N ASP A 310 7.40 26.95 20.99
CA ASP A 310 7.31 27.25 22.42
C ASP A 310 5.94 27.84 22.82
N TYR A 311 5.28 28.51 21.88
CA TYR A 311 4.00 29.16 22.08
C TYR A 311 3.14 29.08 20.82
N ILE A 312 1.89 28.68 20.98
CA ILE A 312 0.88 28.67 19.91
C ILE A 312 0.05 29.95 20.01
N GLY A 313 0.21 30.85 19.05
CA GLY A 313 -0.51 32.12 19.00
C GLY A 313 -2.04 31.96 18.79
N PRO A 314 -2.83 32.96 19.20
CA PRO A 314 -4.29 32.89 19.20
C PRO A 314 -4.88 32.71 17.79
N LEU A 315 -4.26 33.29 16.76
CA LEU A 315 -4.74 33.14 15.38
C LEU A 315 -4.50 31.72 14.88
N ARG A 316 -3.32 31.14 15.15
CA ARG A 316 -3.06 29.73 14.85
C ARG A 316 -4.02 28.81 15.59
N GLN A 317 -4.21 29.05 16.89
CA GLN A 317 -5.11 28.25 17.70
C GLN A 317 -6.55 28.30 17.16
N LYS A 318 -7.02 29.48 16.72
CA LYS A 318 -8.38 29.65 16.20
C LYS A 318 -8.57 29.08 14.81
N TYR A 319 -7.60 29.24 13.91
CA TYR A 319 -7.79 29.01 12.48
C TYR A 319 -7.05 27.79 11.90
N LEU A 320 -6.10 27.19 12.63
CA LEU A 320 -5.29 26.08 12.14
C LEU A 320 -5.27 24.86 13.07
N SER A 321 -5.72 24.97 14.32
CA SER A 321 -5.58 23.88 15.30
C SER A 321 -6.46 22.65 15.00
N HIS A 322 -7.48 22.79 14.15
CA HIS A 322 -8.34 21.70 13.70
C HIS A 322 -7.72 20.85 12.60
N LEU A 323 -6.69 21.36 11.91
CA LEU A 323 -6.04 20.63 10.83
C LEU A 323 -5.37 19.38 11.42
N SER A 324 -5.71 18.24 10.86
CA SER A 324 -5.15 16.96 11.27
C SER A 324 -4.21 16.48 10.17
N TYR A 325 -3.12 15.80 10.55
CA TYR A 325 -2.21 15.16 9.58
C TYR A 325 -1.42 16.11 8.66
N VAL A 326 -1.21 17.36 9.09
CA VAL A 326 -0.27 18.30 8.45
C VAL A 326 0.93 18.57 9.35
N ILE A 327 2.09 18.77 8.74
CA ILE A 327 3.27 19.36 9.39
C ILE A 327 3.66 20.63 8.66
N MET A 328 3.58 21.75 9.36
CA MET A 328 3.85 23.07 8.80
C MET A 328 5.28 23.48 9.11
N VAL A 329 6.07 23.74 8.07
CA VAL A 329 7.42 24.33 8.15
C VAL A 329 7.42 25.67 7.43
N ASP A 330 8.27 26.63 7.82
CA ASP A 330 8.34 27.91 7.08
C ASP A 330 8.70 27.63 5.61
N SER A 331 7.93 28.23 4.69
CA SER A 331 8.06 28.01 3.25
C SER A 331 9.39 28.51 2.66
N ARG A 332 10.19 29.25 3.42
CA ARG A 332 11.51 29.77 3.03
C ARG A 332 12.66 28.86 3.43
N THR A 333 12.37 27.82 4.20
CA THR A 333 13.35 26.85 4.67
C THR A 333 13.85 25.95 3.54
N LEU A 334 15.03 25.36 3.74
CA LEU A 334 15.57 24.32 2.86
C LEU A 334 15.11 22.91 3.28
N ILE A 335 14.17 22.79 4.23
CA ILE A 335 13.66 21.50 4.70
C ILE A 335 13.07 20.68 3.55
N PRO A 336 12.20 21.21 2.67
CA PRO A 336 11.66 20.43 1.56
C PRO A 336 12.76 19.95 0.61
N GLU A 337 13.69 20.83 0.23
CA GLU A 337 14.86 20.48 -0.59
C GLU A 337 15.70 19.38 0.04
N ARG A 338 15.91 19.46 1.36
CA ARG A 338 16.65 18.46 2.12
C ARG A 338 15.94 17.11 2.13
N LEU A 339 14.61 17.08 2.17
CA LEU A 339 13.82 15.85 2.15
C LEU A 339 13.74 15.24 0.73
N GLY A 340 14.87 15.21 0.01
CA GLY A 340 15.01 14.68 -1.35
C GLY A 340 14.32 15.53 -2.42
N GLY A 341 14.24 16.85 -2.25
CA GLY A 341 13.50 17.74 -3.17
C GLY A 341 11.98 17.61 -3.03
N ALA A 342 11.48 17.52 -1.80
CA ALA A 342 10.06 17.49 -1.51
C ALA A 342 9.36 18.81 -1.86
N ASP A 343 8.06 18.73 -2.13
CA ASP A 343 7.22 19.90 -2.33
C ASP A 343 5.90 19.83 -1.52
N PHE A 344 5.13 20.91 -1.57
CA PHE A 344 3.86 21.02 -0.85
C PHE A 344 2.67 20.58 -1.71
N ASP A 345 2.83 19.65 -2.66
CA ASP A 345 1.77 19.22 -3.61
C ASP A 345 1.04 17.91 -3.23
N GLY A 346 1.41 17.38 -2.06
CA GLY A 346 0.88 16.14 -1.49
C GLY A 346 1.95 15.20 -0.96
N ASP A 347 3.20 15.65 -0.83
CA ASP A 347 4.25 14.84 -0.24
C ASP A 347 3.95 14.54 1.23
N MET A 348 4.14 13.27 1.59
CA MET A 348 3.96 12.78 2.93
C MET A 348 5.33 12.62 3.61
N ILE A 349 5.45 13.23 4.78
CA ILE A 349 6.65 13.22 5.61
C ILE A 349 6.38 12.44 6.88
N LYS A 350 7.30 11.54 7.18
CA LYS A 350 7.30 10.80 8.42
C LYS A 350 7.91 11.66 9.51
N THR A 351 7.17 11.87 10.58
CA THR A 351 7.65 12.60 11.76
C THR A 351 8.04 11.58 12.82
N ILE A 352 9.30 11.59 13.25
CA ILE A 352 9.83 10.73 14.29
C ILE A 352 9.85 11.50 15.61
N ALA A 353 9.12 10.97 16.59
CA ALA A 353 8.99 11.55 17.92
C ALA A 353 9.68 10.71 19.01
N ASP A 354 10.36 9.62 18.63
CA ASP A 354 11.15 8.80 19.54
C ASP A 354 12.38 9.59 20.05
N PRO A 355 12.50 9.85 21.38
CA PRO A 355 13.58 10.67 21.92
C PRO A 355 14.97 10.10 21.70
N LEU A 356 15.11 8.77 21.74
CA LEU A 356 16.40 8.13 21.54
C LEU A 356 16.83 8.24 20.07
N LEU A 357 15.92 8.00 19.13
CA LEU A 357 16.21 8.21 17.70
C LEU A 357 16.56 9.65 17.40
N ASN A 358 15.79 10.62 17.91
CA ASN A 358 16.08 12.03 17.68
C ASN A 358 17.46 12.40 18.26
N THR A 359 17.82 11.89 19.44
CA THR A 359 19.17 12.04 19.99
C THR A 359 20.24 11.45 19.06
N CYS A 360 20.04 10.23 18.56
CA CYS A 360 20.99 9.60 17.64
C CYS A 360 21.13 10.36 16.30
N VAL A 361 20.04 10.93 15.79
CA VAL A 361 20.04 11.79 14.59
C VAL A 361 20.81 13.07 14.84
N THR A 362 20.63 13.73 16.00
CA THR A 362 21.36 14.98 16.30
C THR A 362 22.88 14.81 16.28
N ARG A 363 23.40 13.60 16.53
CA ARG A 363 24.85 13.30 16.42
C ARG A 363 25.39 13.33 14.99
N ASN A 364 24.52 13.24 13.98
CA ASN A 364 24.92 13.45 12.59
C ASN A 364 25.30 14.92 12.33
N TYR A 365 24.82 15.85 13.16
CA TYR A 365 25.07 17.29 13.08
C TYR A 365 26.24 17.70 13.99
N LYS A 366 26.93 18.80 13.67
CA LYS A 366 28.05 19.29 14.49
C LYS A 366 27.53 20.05 15.72
N THR A 367 28.21 19.89 16.86
CA THR A 367 27.99 20.73 18.05
C THR A 367 28.23 22.20 17.69
N ASN A 368 27.20 23.04 17.88
CA ASN A 368 27.11 24.48 17.52
C ASN A 368 26.54 24.83 16.15
N ASP A 369 25.86 23.91 15.45
CA ASP A 369 24.93 24.30 14.38
C ASP A 369 23.68 24.98 14.98
N PHE A 370 23.73 26.31 15.12
CA PHE A 370 22.55 27.11 15.48
C PHE A 370 21.50 27.15 14.36
N ASP A 371 21.87 26.69 13.16
CA ASP A 371 20.99 26.46 12.02
C ASP A 371 21.52 25.25 11.22
N ALA A 372 20.88 24.09 11.43
CA ALA A 372 21.17 22.83 10.74
C ALA A 372 21.01 22.90 9.20
N TYR A 373 20.48 24.00 8.68
CA TYR A 373 20.24 24.26 7.26
C TYR A 373 21.09 25.44 6.73
N SER A 374 21.94 26.02 7.57
CA SER A 374 22.93 27.01 7.15
C SER A 374 24.09 26.35 6.39
N HIS A 375 24.82 27.15 5.61
CA HIS A 375 26.08 26.74 4.97
C HIS A 375 27.19 26.35 5.96
N GLN A 376 26.96 26.52 7.27
CA GLN A 376 27.87 26.13 8.35
C GLN A 376 27.53 24.74 8.92
N SER A 377 26.42 24.15 8.44
CA SER A 377 25.95 22.79 8.76
C SER A 377 27.05 21.74 8.63
N GLY A 378 27.09 20.79 9.58
CA GLY A 378 27.92 19.60 9.53
C GLY A 378 27.62 18.65 8.36
N ILE A 379 26.39 18.69 7.82
CA ILE A 379 25.92 17.83 6.71
C ILE A 379 25.53 18.72 5.53
N PRO A 380 26.12 18.56 4.34
CA PRO A 380 25.81 19.40 3.19
C PRO A 380 24.42 19.11 2.63
N LEU A 381 23.73 20.16 2.14
CA LEU A 381 22.53 19.99 1.33
C LEU A 381 22.93 19.45 -0.05
N LEU A 382 22.37 18.31 -0.45
CA LEU A 382 22.57 17.74 -1.79
C LEU A 382 21.48 18.25 -2.73
N LYS A 383 21.81 19.32 -3.46
CA LYS A 383 20.88 19.89 -4.44
C LYS A 383 20.78 18.96 -5.66
N ILE A 384 19.58 18.44 -5.92
CA ILE A 384 19.27 17.71 -7.15
C ILE A 384 19.23 18.72 -8.31
N PRO A 385 20.06 18.55 -9.37
CA PRO A 385 20.04 19.47 -10.49
C PRO A 385 18.79 19.24 -11.35
N SER A 386 18.17 20.34 -11.79
CA SER A 386 17.09 20.28 -12.78
C SER A 386 17.67 20.15 -14.18
N ALA A 387 17.19 19.18 -14.96
CA ALA A 387 17.53 19.05 -16.37
C ALA A 387 16.48 19.76 -17.25
N ASP A 388 16.92 20.43 -18.32
CA ASP A 388 16.01 20.97 -19.31
C ASP A 388 15.25 19.84 -20.00
N SER A 389 13.92 19.95 -20.07
CA SER A 389 13.10 18.90 -20.68
C SER A 389 13.44 18.71 -22.15
N LEU A 390 13.62 17.46 -22.55
CA LEU A 390 13.78 17.07 -23.94
C LEU A 390 12.45 17.27 -24.67
N ILE A 391 12.41 18.25 -25.56
CA ILE A 391 11.25 18.49 -26.44
C ILE A 391 11.41 17.63 -27.68
N LEU A 392 10.44 16.75 -27.91
CA LEU A 392 10.38 15.86 -29.07
C LEU A 392 9.14 16.17 -29.92
N ASP A 393 9.18 15.85 -31.21
CA ASP A 393 8.05 16.05 -32.11
C ASP A 393 6.90 15.11 -31.74
N ALA A 394 5.76 15.70 -31.34
CA ALA A 394 4.55 14.96 -31.00
C ALA A 394 3.95 14.21 -32.20
N ASN A 395 4.31 14.58 -33.44
CA ASN A 395 3.85 13.90 -34.66
C ASN A 395 4.74 12.72 -35.05
N ASP A 396 5.95 12.58 -34.49
CA ASP A 396 6.82 11.43 -34.73
C ASP A 396 6.40 10.25 -33.83
N TRP A 397 6.02 9.13 -34.45
CA TRP A 397 5.62 7.92 -33.73
C TRP A 397 6.77 7.32 -32.90
N ARG A 398 8.02 7.41 -33.36
CA ARG A 398 9.18 6.85 -32.65
C ARG A 398 9.52 7.70 -31.43
N ALA A 399 9.45 9.02 -31.57
CA ALA A 399 9.57 9.95 -30.45
C ALA A 399 8.51 9.67 -29.38
N ARG A 400 7.24 9.53 -29.78
CA ARG A 400 6.14 9.15 -28.86
C ARG A 400 6.41 7.81 -28.17
N PHE A 401 6.85 6.80 -28.92
CA PHE A 401 7.16 5.49 -28.36
C PHE A 401 8.29 5.54 -27.31
N GLU A 402 9.41 6.20 -27.61
CA GLU A 402 10.53 6.28 -26.66
C GLU A 402 10.17 7.10 -25.41
N VAL A 403 9.38 8.17 -25.54
CA VAL A 403 8.84 8.91 -24.38
C VAL A 403 8.02 7.97 -23.49
N VAL A 404 7.02 7.29 -24.06
CA VAL A 404 6.16 6.37 -23.31
C VAL A 404 6.97 5.25 -22.66
N LYS A 405 7.85 4.59 -23.41
CA LYS A 405 8.76 3.56 -22.90
C LYS A 405 9.63 4.05 -21.75
N SER A 406 10.14 5.28 -21.82
CA SER A 406 10.96 5.86 -20.74
C SER A 406 10.19 6.02 -19.43
N THR A 407 8.87 6.26 -19.49
CA THR A 407 8.01 6.38 -18.29
C THR A 407 7.78 5.05 -17.57
N PHE A 408 7.89 3.91 -18.26
CA PHE A 408 7.73 2.58 -17.67
C PHE A 408 9.03 2.01 -17.07
N SER A 409 10.19 2.57 -17.44
CA SER A 409 11.48 2.12 -16.91
C SER A 409 11.77 2.80 -15.58
N THR A 410 11.70 2.04 -14.48
CA THR A 410 12.07 2.53 -13.15
C THR A 410 13.30 1.79 -12.65
N ARG A 411 14.41 2.51 -12.47
CA ARG A 411 15.65 1.97 -11.88
C ARG A 411 15.79 2.29 -10.39
N ILE A 412 14.81 3.00 -9.81
CA ILE A 412 14.82 3.48 -8.42
C ILE A 412 15.14 2.38 -7.41
N GLY A 413 14.48 1.22 -7.50
CA GLY A 413 14.76 0.09 -6.60
C GLY A 413 16.19 -0.46 -6.73
N GLN A 414 16.76 -0.43 -7.94
CA GLN A 414 18.14 -0.85 -8.16
C GLN A 414 19.13 0.15 -7.57
N ILE A 415 18.87 1.45 -7.74
CA ILE A 415 19.67 2.54 -7.16
C ILE A 415 19.62 2.47 -5.64
N CYS A 416 18.43 2.36 -5.03
CA CYS A 416 18.27 2.24 -3.58
C CYS A 416 19.03 1.04 -3.02
N ASN A 417 18.99 -0.12 -3.69
CA ASN A 417 19.75 -1.29 -3.26
C ASN A 417 21.27 -1.08 -3.39
N ALA A 418 21.72 -0.43 -4.47
CA ALA A 418 23.13 -0.12 -4.67
C ALA A 418 23.66 0.92 -3.66
N ALA A 419 22.84 1.91 -3.32
CA ALA A 419 23.16 2.90 -2.29
C ALA A 419 23.19 2.26 -0.91
N PHE A 420 22.22 1.38 -0.61
CA PHE A 420 22.18 0.68 0.66
C PHE A 420 23.43 -0.17 0.92
N ASP A 421 23.88 -0.95 -0.08
CA ASP A 421 25.12 -1.76 0.04
C ASP A 421 26.35 -0.91 0.38
N ARG A 422 26.42 0.33 -0.10
CA ARG A 422 27.51 1.27 0.18
C ARG A 422 27.35 1.89 1.55
N SER A 423 26.14 2.36 1.84
CA SER A 423 25.82 3.06 3.09
C SER A 423 26.02 2.19 4.33
N ILE A 424 25.82 0.86 4.22
CA ILE A 424 26.07 -0.08 5.32
C ILE A 424 27.54 -0.03 5.77
N ILE A 425 28.46 0.06 4.80
CA ILE A 425 29.90 0.15 5.09
C ILE A 425 30.28 1.60 5.44
N ALA A 426 29.75 2.59 4.71
CA ALA A 426 30.05 4.00 4.91
C ALA A 426 29.75 4.47 6.35
N TYR A 427 28.65 3.99 6.92
CA TYR A 427 28.18 4.39 8.24
C TYR A 427 28.51 3.39 9.35
N ASP A 428 29.22 2.29 9.07
CA ASP A 428 29.76 1.41 10.11
C ASP A 428 31.07 1.97 10.67
N GLU A 429 31.08 2.31 11.95
CA GLU A 429 32.27 2.85 12.62
C GLU A 429 33.44 1.86 12.70
N ASN A 430 33.17 0.56 12.55
CA ASN A 430 34.18 -0.50 12.59
C ASN A 430 34.89 -0.71 11.23
N SER A 431 34.44 -0.04 10.17
CA SER A 431 35.04 -0.12 8.83
C SER A 431 36.23 0.84 8.67
N ASP A 432 37.10 0.56 7.69
CA ASP A 432 38.27 1.40 7.38
C ASP A 432 37.86 2.84 7.00
N MET A 433 38.57 3.84 7.52
CA MET A 433 38.21 5.25 7.37
C MET A 433 38.22 5.72 5.91
N ALA A 434 39.22 5.31 5.12
CA ALA A 434 39.33 5.72 3.71
C ALA A 434 38.26 5.06 2.85
N GLU A 435 37.96 3.79 3.14
CA GLU A 435 36.84 3.08 2.51
C GLU A 435 35.49 3.72 2.85
N ARG A 436 35.27 4.10 4.12
CA ARG A 436 34.06 4.79 4.56
C ARG A 436 33.85 6.11 3.83
N GLU A 437 34.88 6.95 3.74
CA GLU A 437 34.79 8.25 3.05
C GLU A 437 34.46 8.07 1.56
N ARG A 438 35.10 7.10 0.89
CA ARG A 438 34.80 6.78 -0.52
C ARG A 438 33.33 6.36 -0.69
N LEU A 439 32.88 5.40 0.13
CA LEU A 439 31.53 4.84 0.02
C LEU A 439 30.44 5.82 0.48
N GLN A 440 30.75 6.74 1.39
CA GLN A 440 29.89 7.86 1.72
C GLN A 440 29.66 8.75 0.49
N ARG A 441 30.72 9.17 -0.19
CA ARG A 441 30.60 9.98 -1.43
C ARG A 441 29.83 9.26 -2.53
N GLU A 442 30.03 7.96 -2.68
CA GLU A 442 29.23 7.16 -3.63
C GLU A 442 27.75 7.09 -3.24
N THR A 443 27.45 7.02 -1.94
CA THR A 443 26.07 7.04 -1.42
C THR A 443 25.40 8.38 -1.67
N GLU A 444 26.07 9.49 -1.36
CA GLU A 444 25.61 10.86 -1.63
C GLU A 444 25.41 11.11 -3.14
N MET A 445 26.27 10.55 -3.99
CA MET A 445 26.09 10.61 -5.44
C MET A 445 24.85 9.83 -5.89
N LEU A 446 24.60 8.65 -5.31
CA LEU A 446 23.42 7.84 -5.63
C LEU A 446 22.10 8.49 -5.19
N GLU A 447 22.12 9.32 -4.15
CA GLU A 447 20.99 10.18 -3.78
C GLU A 447 20.64 11.15 -4.91
N ILE A 448 21.63 11.93 -5.37
CA ILE A 448 21.46 12.88 -6.49
C ILE A 448 20.96 12.15 -7.74
N LEU A 449 21.54 10.99 -8.06
CA LEU A 449 21.14 10.18 -9.21
C LEU A 449 19.74 9.59 -9.07
N THR A 450 19.28 9.33 -7.84
CA THR A 450 17.89 8.90 -7.59
C THR A 450 16.93 10.05 -7.87
N GLY A 451 17.23 11.25 -7.38
CA GLY A 451 16.46 12.46 -7.70
C GLY A 451 16.32 12.69 -9.20
N LEU A 452 17.44 12.59 -9.92
CA LEU A 452 17.46 12.67 -11.39
C LEU A 452 16.67 11.56 -12.09
N GLU A 453 16.70 10.33 -11.56
CA GLU A 453 15.91 9.22 -12.10
C GLU A 453 14.41 9.45 -11.88
N ILE A 454 13.99 10.05 -10.77
CA ILE A 454 12.58 10.42 -10.52
C ILE A 454 12.16 11.53 -11.50
N ASP A 455 12.95 12.59 -11.61
CA ASP A 455 12.64 13.72 -12.48
C ASP A 455 12.80 13.41 -13.98
N SER A 456 13.45 12.31 -14.34
CA SER A 456 13.55 11.83 -15.73
C SER A 456 12.19 11.61 -16.39
N VAL A 457 11.12 11.35 -15.61
CA VAL A 457 9.75 11.22 -16.15
C VAL A 457 9.22 12.56 -16.66
N LYS A 458 9.69 13.68 -16.10
CA LYS A 458 9.33 15.04 -16.50
C LYS A 458 10.28 15.58 -17.59
N SER A 459 11.56 15.27 -17.49
CA SER A 459 12.59 15.81 -18.39
C SER A 459 12.84 14.93 -19.62
N GLY A 460 12.52 13.63 -19.58
CA GLY A 460 12.90 12.65 -20.59
C GLY A 460 14.39 12.25 -20.56
N ILE A 461 15.16 12.74 -19.58
CA ILE A 461 16.61 12.52 -19.48
C ILE A 461 16.92 11.58 -18.32
N LYS A 462 17.49 10.42 -18.64
CA LYS A 462 17.87 9.38 -17.66
C LYS A 462 19.32 9.56 -17.20
N PRO A 463 19.64 9.51 -15.89
CA PRO A 463 21.02 9.52 -15.42
C PRO A 463 21.80 8.26 -15.83
N ASP A 464 23.12 8.39 -15.98
CA ASP A 464 24.02 7.24 -16.16
C ASP A 464 24.27 6.56 -14.81
N LEU A 465 24.04 5.25 -14.76
CA LEU A 465 24.17 4.41 -13.57
C LEU A 465 25.16 3.27 -13.78
N THR A 466 25.91 3.27 -14.90
CA THR A 466 26.76 2.16 -15.34
C THR A 466 27.82 1.80 -14.29
N GLN A 467 28.44 2.82 -13.68
CA GLN A 467 29.43 2.64 -12.62
C GLN A 467 28.85 1.89 -11.41
N PHE A 468 27.61 2.17 -11.04
CA PHE A 468 27.02 1.67 -9.79
C PHE A 468 26.27 0.35 -9.95
N LEU A 469 25.63 0.13 -11.11
CA LEU A 469 24.76 -1.03 -11.33
C LEU A 469 25.46 -2.15 -12.12
N SER A 470 26.31 -1.80 -13.09
CA SER A 470 26.91 -2.78 -14.01
C SER A 470 28.26 -3.31 -13.53
N GLN A 471 29.12 -2.45 -12.98
CA GLN A 471 30.49 -2.81 -12.59
C GLN A 471 30.57 -3.56 -11.24
N LYS A 472 29.49 -3.58 -10.45
CA LYS A 472 29.35 -4.30 -9.16
C LYS A 472 30.59 -4.20 -8.25
N THR A 473 31.05 -2.98 -8.00
CA THR A 473 32.25 -2.70 -7.20
C THR A 473 32.09 -2.97 -5.70
N VAL A 474 30.85 -3.12 -5.21
CA VAL A 474 30.52 -3.36 -3.80
C VAL A 474 29.67 -4.62 -3.67
N SER A 475 29.98 -5.44 -2.66
CA SER A 475 29.26 -6.68 -2.42
C SER A 475 27.86 -6.44 -1.86
N ARG A 476 26.93 -7.34 -2.16
CA ARG A 476 25.57 -7.27 -1.59
C ARG A 476 25.62 -7.53 -0.08
N SER A 477 25.06 -6.62 0.71
CA SER A 477 24.89 -6.75 2.16
C SER A 477 24.14 -8.04 2.53
N SER A 478 24.45 -8.59 3.70
CA SER A 478 23.78 -9.77 4.26
C SER A 478 22.28 -9.52 4.44
N PHE A 479 21.93 -8.29 4.85
CA PHE A 479 20.54 -7.85 4.93
C PHE A 479 19.79 -7.91 3.59
N LEU A 480 20.35 -7.33 2.51
CA LEU A 480 19.68 -7.38 1.21
C LEU A 480 19.65 -8.78 0.60
N LYS A 481 20.65 -9.63 0.87
CA LYS A 481 20.59 -11.06 0.51
C LYS A 481 19.40 -11.74 1.19
N TYR A 482 19.22 -11.54 2.49
CA TYR A 482 18.04 -12.04 3.21
C TYR A 482 16.73 -11.49 2.64
N LYS A 483 16.64 -10.17 2.44
CA LYS A 483 15.45 -9.50 1.90
C LYS A 483 15.08 -10.05 0.51
N SER A 484 16.06 -10.30 -0.35
CA SER A 484 15.86 -10.93 -1.67
C SER A 484 15.31 -12.34 -1.53
N LEU A 485 15.91 -13.18 -0.67
CA LEU A 485 15.44 -14.56 -0.43
C LEU A 485 14.01 -14.61 0.10
N VAL A 486 13.62 -13.68 0.97
CA VAL A 486 12.24 -13.59 1.50
C VAL A 486 11.27 -13.01 0.46
N GLY A 487 11.76 -12.17 -0.45
CA GLY A 487 10.99 -11.59 -1.56
C GLY A 487 10.78 -12.53 -2.75
N GLU A 488 11.61 -13.58 -2.91
CA GLU A 488 11.45 -14.58 -3.97
C GLU A 488 10.06 -15.25 -3.90
N ASP A 489 9.43 -15.40 -5.08
CA ASP A 489 8.21 -16.17 -5.23
C ASP A 489 8.44 -17.62 -4.79
N ASN A 490 7.38 -18.26 -4.29
CA ASN A 490 7.45 -19.67 -3.89
C ASN A 490 7.51 -20.62 -5.11
N SER A 491 7.47 -20.10 -6.34
CA SER A 491 7.71 -20.87 -7.57
C SER A 491 9.18 -21.25 -7.63
N HIS A 492 9.45 -22.55 -7.50
CA HIS A 492 10.78 -23.12 -7.64
C HIS A 492 10.64 -24.41 -8.44
N GLU A 493 11.67 -24.71 -9.22
CA GLU A 493 11.75 -26.00 -9.89
C GLU A 493 11.86 -27.11 -8.84
N TRP A 494 11.35 -28.31 -9.15
CA TRP A 494 11.25 -29.41 -8.19
C TRP A 494 12.62 -29.88 -7.63
N TYR A 495 13.72 -29.60 -8.34
CA TYR A 495 15.09 -29.92 -7.95
C TYR A 495 15.76 -28.79 -7.14
N GLU A 496 15.20 -27.58 -7.12
CA GLU A 496 15.76 -26.46 -6.39
C GLU A 496 15.50 -26.59 -4.88
N PRO A 497 16.43 -26.11 -4.02
CA PRO A 497 16.17 -26.05 -2.60
C PRO A 497 14.94 -25.18 -2.30
N THR A 498 14.05 -25.68 -1.43
CA THR A 498 12.91 -24.91 -0.95
C THR A 498 13.37 -23.62 -0.27
N LYS A 499 12.51 -22.59 -0.27
CA LYS A 499 12.76 -21.31 0.40
C LYS A 499 13.24 -21.47 1.85
N ASN A 500 12.63 -22.39 2.61
CA ASN A 500 13.04 -22.70 3.98
C ASN A 500 14.47 -23.28 4.05
N LYS A 501 14.86 -24.13 3.10
CA LYS A 501 16.24 -24.64 3.02
C LYS A 501 17.22 -23.54 2.65
N LYS A 502 16.87 -22.64 1.73
CA LYS A 502 17.69 -21.48 1.37
C LYS A 502 17.90 -20.55 2.57
N LEU A 503 16.82 -20.23 3.30
CA LEU A 503 16.87 -19.41 4.51
C LEU A 503 17.70 -20.06 5.62
N LYS A 504 17.53 -21.36 5.86
CA LYS A 504 18.34 -22.09 6.83
C LYS A 504 19.83 -22.00 6.49
N ARG A 505 20.20 -22.29 5.23
CA ARG A 505 21.59 -22.14 4.75
C ARG A 505 22.12 -20.72 4.92
N PHE A 506 21.30 -19.70 4.67
CA PHE A 506 21.70 -18.31 4.88
C PHE A 506 22.07 -18.06 6.35
N PHE A 507 21.18 -18.40 7.29
CA PHE A 507 21.45 -18.22 8.72
C PHE A 507 22.67 -19.01 9.21
N ASP A 508 22.88 -20.23 8.70
CA ASP A 508 24.02 -21.08 9.06
C ASP A 508 25.34 -20.58 8.45
N SER A 509 25.29 -19.76 7.39
CA SER A 509 26.47 -19.25 6.67
C SER A 509 27.02 -17.93 7.20
N VAL A 510 26.26 -17.23 8.05
CA VAL A 510 26.63 -15.92 8.61
C VAL A 510 27.08 -16.13 10.04
N ASP A 511 28.28 -15.63 10.36
CA ASP A 511 28.75 -15.54 11.73
C ASP A 511 28.13 -14.30 12.40
N TRP A 512 27.03 -14.50 13.12
CA TRP A 512 26.23 -13.42 13.71
C TRP A 512 26.95 -12.67 14.84
N GLU A 513 28.00 -13.25 15.43
CA GLU A 513 28.81 -12.59 16.47
C GLU A 513 29.76 -11.54 15.89
N SER A 514 30.18 -11.69 14.62
CA SER A 514 31.04 -10.73 13.94
C SER A 514 30.29 -9.66 13.13
N VAL A 515 28.96 -9.72 13.05
CA VAL A 515 28.15 -8.69 12.37
C VAL A 515 28.09 -7.42 13.20
N THR A 516 28.77 -6.37 12.73
CA THR A 516 28.85 -5.05 13.38
C THR A 516 27.65 -4.15 13.05
N SER A 517 27.09 -4.26 11.84
CA SER A 517 25.95 -3.43 11.42
C SER A 517 24.65 -3.83 12.14
N ASN A 518 24.03 -2.86 12.81
CA ASN A 518 22.73 -3.02 13.48
C ASN A 518 21.64 -3.52 12.52
N VAL A 519 21.57 -2.96 11.31
CA VAL A 519 20.55 -3.33 10.33
C VAL A 519 20.77 -4.75 9.81
N GLU A 520 22.02 -5.17 9.62
CA GLU A 520 22.32 -6.54 9.18
C GLU A 520 21.94 -7.60 10.22
N ARG A 521 21.88 -7.27 11.51
CA ARG A 521 21.47 -8.19 12.59
C ARG A 521 19.96 -8.42 12.67
N LEU A 522 19.13 -7.57 12.07
CA LEU A 522 17.66 -7.65 12.16
C LEU A 522 17.06 -9.02 11.80
N PRO A 523 17.47 -9.70 10.71
CA PRO A 523 16.96 -11.03 10.39
C PRO A 523 17.23 -12.05 11.50
N TYR A 524 18.39 -11.97 12.14
CA TYR A 524 18.76 -12.83 13.25
C TYR A 524 17.97 -12.50 14.51
N LEU A 525 17.85 -11.21 14.86
CA LEU A 525 17.07 -10.77 16.01
C LEU A 525 15.60 -11.22 15.91
N ALA A 526 14.98 -11.09 14.74
CA ALA A 526 13.61 -11.55 14.52
C ALA A 526 13.48 -13.08 14.65
N LYS A 527 14.43 -13.85 14.09
CA LYS A 527 14.45 -15.32 14.23
C LYS A 527 14.60 -15.73 15.70
N MET A 528 15.53 -15.10 16.41
CA MET A 528 15.78 -15.38 17.84
C MET A 528 14.57 -15.01 18.70
N LEU A 529 13.94 -13.86 18.43
CA LEU A 529 12.71 -13.44 19.10
C LEU A 529 11.60 -14.48 18.94
N GLU A 530 11.45 -15.05 17.74
CA GLU A 530 10.48 -16.10 17.46
C GLU A 530 10.76 -17.40 18.24
N GLU A 531 12.03 -17.83 18.25
CA GLU A 531 12.44 -19.11 18.84
C GLU A 531 12.44 -19.07 20.38
N ASN A 532 12.73 -17.91 20.98
CA ASN A 532 12.94 -17.79 22.42
C ASN A 532 11.77 -17.15 23.19
N THR A 533 10.77 -16.58 22.51
CA THR A 533 9.57 -16.05 23.19
C THR A 533 8.56 -17.18 23.43
N PRO A 534 8.13 -17.46 24.68
CA PRO A 534 7.19 -18.53 25.00
C PRO A 534 5.78 -18.23 24.46
N LYS A 535 5.45 -18.77 23.29
CA LYS A 535 4.14 -18.62 22.65
C LYS A 535 3.04 -19.29 23.48
N ILE A 536 1.90 -18.62 23.66
CA ILE A 536 0.72 -19.24 24.29
C ILE A 536 0.20 -20.36 23.39
N LYS A 537 0.21 -21.59 23.92
CA LYS A 537 -0.40 -22.75 23.26
C LYS A 537 -1.90 -22.77 23.55
N ALA A 538 -2.69 -22.25 22.61
CA ALA A 538 -4.13 -22.27 22.71
C ALA A 538 -4.68 -23.70 22.80
N LYS A 539 -5.36 -24.02 23.90
CA LYS A 539 -6.12 -25.26 24.07
C LYS A 539 -7.60 -24.89 24.18
N PRO A 540 -8.44 -25.24 23.19
CA PRO A 540 -9.87 -24.96 23.26
C PRO A 540 -10.48 -25.54 24.54
N ALA A 541 -11.36 -24.77 25.18
CA ALA A 541 -12.09 -25.22 26.36
C ALA A 541 -13.13 -26.29 26.00
N GLU A 542 -13.66 -26.97 27.01
CA GLU A 542 -14.74 -27.94 26.85
C GLU A 542 -16.06 -27.22 26.49
N ASP A 543 -16.98 -27.92 25.83
CA ASP A 543 -18.22 -27.30 25.37
C ASP A 543 -19.05 -26.74 26.53
N ALA A 544 -19.05 -27.41 27.69
CA ALA A 544 -19.75 -26.98 28.90
C ALA A 544 -19.22 -25.67 29.51
N ASP A 545 -17.94 -25.34 29.25
CA ASP A 545 -17.33 -24.10 29.69
C ASP A 545 -17.64 -22.93 28.74
N LEU A 546 -18.02 -23.23 27.50
CA LEU A 546 -18.25 -22.25 26.44
C LEU A 546 -19.74 -21.96 26.20
N PHE A 547 -20.58 -23.00 26.19
CA PHE A 547 -21.98 -22.91 25.76
C PHE A 547 -22.97 -23.26 26.87
N ALA A 548 -23.96 -22.39 27.08
CA ALA A 548 -24.95 -22.54 28.15
C ALA A 548 -25.77 -23.84 28.03
N PHE A 549 -26.08 -24.27 26.79
CA PHE A 549 -26.80 -25.52 26.56
C PHE A 549 -25.96 -26.76 26.93
N ALA A 550 -24.63 -26.67 26.86
CA ALA A 550 -23.74 -27.79 27.11
C ALA A 550 -23.50 -28.04 28.62
N GLN A 551 -23.97 -27.13 29.48
CA GLN A 551 -23.97 -27.30 30.95
C GLN A 551 -25.04 -28.29 31.43
N LEU A 552 -26.04 -28.59 30.60
CA LEU A 552 -27.09 -29.57 30.94
C LEU A 552 -26.56 -30.99 30.71
N ASN A 553 -26.64 -31.83 31.75
CA ASN A 553 -26.31 -33.26 31.61
C ASN A 553 -27.22 -33.91 30.55
N GLY A 554 -26.61 -34.65 29.62
CA GLY A 554 -27.34 -35.32 28.54
C GLY A 554 -27.90 -34.36 27.47
N TRP A 555 -27.42 -33.12 27.36
CA TRP A 555 -27.93 -32.16 26.36
C TRP A 555 -27.87 -32.68 24.91
N GLN A 556 -26.88 -33.52 24.58
CA GLN A 556 -26.76 -34.15 23.27
C GLN A 556 -27.90 -35.13 22.99
N GLU A 557 -28.44 -35.80 24.02
CA GLU A 557 -29.57 -36.73 23.92
C GLU A 557 -30.90 -36.01 23.68
N GLN A 558 -30.95 -34.69 23.92
CA GLN A 558 -32.12 -33.84 23.65
C GLN A 558 -32.20 -33.40 22.18
N LEU A 559 -31.15 -33.62 21.38
CA LEU A 559 -31.15 -33.29 19.96
C LEU A 559 -31.86 -34.39 19.17
N THR A 560 -32.72 -33.99 18.23
CA THR A 560 -33.43 -34.97 17.41
C THR A 560 -32.44 -35.73 16.51
N PRO A 561 -32.59 -37.04 16.34
CA PRO A 561 -31.74 -37.80 15.41
C PRO A 561 -31.80 -37.27 13.98
N GLU A 562 -32.94 -36.72 13.57
CA GLU A 562 -33.17 -36.13 12.25
C GLU A 562 -32.32 -34.85 12.05
N ASP A 563 -32.32 -33.94 13.02
CA ASP A 563 -31.51 -32.71 12.98
C ASP A 563 -30.01 -33.03 12.97
N MET A 564 -29.58 -34.02 13.77
CA MET A 564 -28.20 -34.46 13.84
C MET A 564 -27.71 -35.04 12.51
N GLU A 565 -28.49 -35.91 11.88
CA GLU A 565 -28.12 -36.51 10.59
C GLU A 565 -28.15 -35.48 9.46
N TYR A 566 -29.12 -34.56 9.48
CA TYR A 566 -29.17 -33.43 8.54
C TYR A 566 -27.91 -32.55 8.65
N MET A 567 -27.56 -32.11 9.87
CA MET A 567 -26.40 -31.25 10.09
C MET A 567 -25.08 -31.96 9.79
N LYS A 568 -24.96 -33.25 10.11
CA LYS A 568 -23.80 -34.06 9.75
C LYS A 568 -23.59 -34.12 8.24
N THR A 569 -24.67 -34.32 7.48
CA THR A 569 -24.63 -34.36 6.01
C THR A 569 -24.29 -32.98 5.43
N LEU A 570 -24.93 -31.92 5.93
CA LEU A 570 -24.68 -30.54 5.48
C LEU A 570 -23.24 -30.10 5.74
N ILE A 571 -22.68 -30.40 6.91
CA ILE A 571 -21.29 -30.06 7.25
C ILE A 571 -20.32 -30.84 6.37
N ALA A 572 -20.59 -32.11 6.08
CA ALA A 572 -19.77 -32.90 5.16
C ALA A 572 -19.77 -32.33 3.74
N ASP A 573 -20.96 -31.93 3.23
CA ASP A 573 -21.08 -31.26 1.94
C ASP A 573 -20.36 -29.90 1.93
N TYR A 574 -20.43 -29.14 3.02
CA TYR A 574 -19.69 -27.88 3.18
C TYR A 574 -18.17 -28.09 3.16
N GLU A 575 -17.64 -29.04 3.93
CA GLU A 575 -16.21 -29.35 3.96
C GLU A 575 -15.71 -29.87 2.60
N GLU A 576 -16.49 -30.71 1.91
CA GLU A 576 -16.15 -31.20 0.58
C GLU A 576 -16.20 -30.10 -0.48
N ALA A 577 -17.17 -29.17 -0.40
CA ALA A 577 -17.21 -28.00 -1.29
C ALA A 577 -15.91 -27.18 -1.17
N LEU A 578 -15.51 -26.83 0.05
CA LEU A 578 -14.27 -26.07 0.29
C LEU A 578 -13.02 -26.84 -0.18
N ASN A 579 -12.97 -28.15 0.04
CA ASN A 579 -11.87 -29.01 -0.38
C ASN A 579 -11.75 -29.08 -1.91
N ARG A 580 -12.87 -29.25 -2.62
CA ARG A 580 -12.89 -29.26 -4.09
C ARG A 580 -12.47 -27.93 -4.69
N ILE A 581 -12.98 -26.83 -4.14
CA ILE A 581 -12.60 -25.47 -4.56
C ILE A 581 -11.09 -25.28 -4.35
N ARG A 582 -10.56 -25.61 -3.17
CA ARG A 582 -9.12 -25.50 -2.89
C ARG A 582 -8.26 -26.35 -3.83
N ARG A 583 -8.67 -27.58 -4.13
CA ARG A 583 -7.95 -28.46 -5.09
C ARG A 583 -8.03 -27.96 -6.54
N SER A 584 -9.06 -27.16 -6.85
CA SER A 584 -9.24 -26.55 -8.17
C SER A 584 -8.40 -25.29 -8.39
N TRP A 585 -7.87 -24.67 -7.32
CA TRP A 585 -7.05 -23.45 -7.40
C TRP A 585 -5.74 -23.59 -8.18
N HIS A 586 -5.21 -24.81 -8.31
CA HIS A 586 -4.00 -25.04 -9.10
C HIS A 586 -4.27 -25.20 -10.60
N ILE A 587 -5.54 -25.29 -11.01
CA ILE A 587 -5.91 -25.14 -12.41
C ILE A 587 -5.92 -23.63 -12.64
N GLY A 588 -4.82 -23.12 -13.22
CA GLY A 588 -4.62 -21.69 -13.44
C GLY A 588 -5.84 -21.03 -14.08
N ASP A 589 -5.98 -19.72 -13.86
CA ASP A 589 -6.97 -18.94 -14.61
C ASP A 589 -6.81 -19.22 -16.10
N ILE A 590 -7.93 -19.30 -16.81
CA ILE A 590 -7.98 -19.52 -18.26
C ILE A 590 -7.26 -18.33 -18.92
N LYS A 591 -5.95 -18.45 -19.14
CA LYS A 591 -5.12 -17.43 -19.75
C LYS A 591 -4.92 -17.80 -21.22
N MET A 592 -5.25 -16.86 -22.10
CA MET A 592 -4.91 -16.90 -23.52
C MET A 592 -3.41 -16.64 -23.65
N ASN A 593 -2.61 -17.68 -23.42
CA ASN A 593 -1.15 -17.57 -23.29
C ASN A 593 -0.48 -17.07 -24.56
N ARG A 594 -1.13 -17.24 -25.72
CA ARG A 594 -0.61 -16.85 -27.03
C ARG A 594 -1.13 -15.50 -27.50
N ARG A 595 -2.05 -14.86 -26.75
CA ARG A 595 -2.60 -13.53 -27.06
C ARG A 595 -1.54 -12.47 -27.33
N ASN A 596 -0.52 -12.37 -26.46
CA ASN A 596 0.57 -11.41 -26.64
C ASN A 596 1.39 -11.68 -27.91
N ASP A 597 1.48 -12.95 -28.35
CA ASP A 597 2.15 -13.28 -29.61
C ASP A 597 1.31 -12.84 -30.82
N ILE A 598 -0.01 -13.01 -30.75
CA ILE A 598 -0.94 -12.50 -31.77
C ILE A 598 -0.82 -10.98 -31.91
N GLU A 599 -0.88 -10.24 -30.80
CA GLU A 599 -0.73 -8.78 -30.78
C GLU A 599 0.64 -8.36 -31.35
N ARG A 600 1.71 -9.08 -31.01
CA ARG A 600 3.04 -8.88 -31.58
C ARG A 600 3.08 -9.13 -33.10
N ILE A 601 2.42 -10.17 -33.60
CA ILE A 601 2.35 -10.48 -35.04
C ILE A 601 1.58 -9.37 -35.78
N LEU A 602 0.44 -8.90 -35.24
CA LEU A 602 -0.34 -7.80 -35.83
C LEU A 602 0.48 -6.52 -35.90
N TYR A 603 1.16 -6.16 -34.81
CA TYR A 603 2.06 -5.01 -34.77
C TYR A 603 3.22 -5.14 -35.76
N SER A 604 3.86 -6.31 -35.85
CA SER A 604 4.97 -6.54 -36.82
C SER A 604 4.51 -6.42 -38.28
N ARG A 605 3.19 -6.50 -38.53
CA ARG A 605 2.58 -6.39 -39.85
C ARG A 605 1.98 -5.00 -40.11
N GLY A 606 1.96 -4.10 -39.13
CA GLY A 606 1.29 -2.80 -39.23
C GLY A 606 -0.24 -2.92 -39.30
N GLN A 607 -0.81 -3.99 -38.74
CA GLN A 607 -2.24 -4.32 -38.78
C GLN A 607 -2.91 -4.19 -37.40
N GLU A 608 -2.22 -3.62 -36.41
CA GLU A 608 -2.72 -3.43 -35.05
C GLU A 608 -3.92 -2.47 -34.95
N ASN A 609 -4.15 -1.66 -35.98
CA ASN A 609 -5.33 -0.80 -36.09
C ASN A 609 -6.44 -1.42 -36.97
N ASP A 610 -6.14 -2.50 -37.70
CA ASP A 610 -7.10 -3.19 -38.58
C ASP A 610 -7.78 -4.36 -37.86
N PHE A 611 -7.07 -4.99 -36.91
CA PHE A 611 -7.57 -6.09 -36.10
C PHE A 611 -7.13 -5.94 -34.65
N THR A 612 -8.02 -6.26 -33.72
CA THR A 612 -7.66 -6.50 -32.33
C THR A 612 -7.63 -8.01 -32.03
N ALA A 613 -6.80 -8.42 -31.06
CA ALA A 613 -6.80 -9.81 -30.63
C ALA A 613 -8.20 -10.27 -30.18
N ASP A 614 -8.94 -9.43 -29.45
CA ASP A 614 -10.30 -9.72 -28.99
C ASP A 614 -11.24 -10.06 -30.15
N GLU A 615 -11.27 -9.22 -31.20
CA GLU A 615 -12.09 -9.46 -32.38
C GLU A 615 -11.75 -10.79 -33.05
N LEU A 616 -10.45 -11.14 -33.13
CA LEU A 616 -10.02 -12.40 -33.72
C LEU A 616 -10.49 -13.63 -32.91
N TYR A 617 -10.45 -13.56 -31.57
CA TYR A 617 -11.03 -14.62 -30.73
C TYR A 617 -12.55 -14.70 -30.91
N THR A 618 -13.25 -13.56 -31.07
CA THR A 618 -14.73 -13.55 -31.17
C THR A 618 -15.27 -14.28 -32.40
N VAL A 619 -14.46 -14.42 -33.46
CA VAL A 619 -14.82 -15.23 -34.64
C VAL A 619 -15.25 -16.64 -34.23
N PHE A 620 -14.63 -17.21 -33.21
CA PHE A 620 -14.87 -18.59 -32.78
C PHE A 620 -15.92 -18.73 -31.67
N ASN A 621 -16.63 -17.67 -31.29
CA ASN A 621 -17.60 -17.70 -30.19
C ASN A 621 -18.74 -18.72 -30.40
N LEU A 622 -19.05 -19.08 -31.65
CA LEU A 622 -20.08 -20.05 -31.99
C LEU A 622 -19.59 -21.50 -31.97
N PHE A 623 -18.29 -21.73 -31.74
CA PHE A 623 -17.71 -23.07 -31.76
C PHE A 623 -17.71 -23.66 -30.35
N ASP A 624 -18.05 -24.94 -30.24
CA ASP A 624 -17.96 -25.68 -29.00
C ASP A 624 -16.57 -26.33 -28.83
N ALA A 625 -16.32 -26.86 -27.63
CA ALA A 625 -15.05 -27.51 -27.30
C ALA A 625 -14.70 -28.66 -28.24
N ARG A 626 -15.71 -29.41 -28.72
CA ARG A 626 -15.51 -30.52 -29.64
C ARG A 626 -15.01 -30.02 -30.99
N ARG A 627 -15.68 -29.01 -31.56
CA ARG A 627 -15.30 -28.43 -32.85
C ARG A 627 -13.92 -27.78 -32.82
N ILE A 628 -13.57 -27.10 -31.74
CA ILE A 628 -12.23 -26.50 -31.58
C ILE A 628 -11.15 -27.57 -31.48
N LYS A 629 -11.40 -28.64 -30.72
CA LYS A 629 -10.48 -29.79 -30.62
C LYS A 629 -10.30 -30.49 -31.97
N ASP A 630 -11.39 -30.74 -32.69
CA ASP A 630 -11.34 -31.35 -34.03
C ASP A 630 -10.48 -30.50 -34.99
N ILE A 631 -10.63 -29.16 -34.95
CA ILE A 631 -9.78 -28.25 -35.76
C ILE A 631 -8.31 -28.33 -35.33
N ARG A 632 -8.01 -28.40 -34.02
CA ARG A 632 -6.63 -28.54 -33.53
C ARG A 632 -5.96 -29.83 -34.01
N GLU A 633 -6.70 -30.93 -34.00
CA GLU A 633 -6.23 -32.22 -34.52
C GLU A 633 -5.93 -32.11 -36.02
N LEU A 634 -6.85 -31.54 -36.80
CA LEU A 634 -6.67 -31.32 -38.24
C LEU A 634 -5.50 -30.39 -38.58
N LEU A 635 -5.31 -29.31 -37.82
CA LEU A 635 -4.14 -28.42 -37.97
C LEU A 635 -2.82 -29.18 -37.86
N THR A 636 -2.78 -30.24 -37.04
CA THR A 636 -1.62 -31.10 -36.84
C THR A 636 -1.51 -32.16 -37.94
N GLU A 637 -2.58 -32.89 -38.22
CA GLU A 637 -2.64 -33.97 -39.20
C GLU A 637 -2.34 -33.49 -40.62
N ASP A 638 -2.99 -32.41 -41.02
CA ASP A 638 -2.85 -31.84 -42.35
C ASP A 638 -1.63 -30.89 -42.46
N LYS A 639 -0.85 -30.78 -41.38
CA LYS A 639 0.39 -29.97 -41.31
C LYS A 639 0.18 -28.53 -41.77
N TRP A 640 -0.73 -27.81 -41.11
CA TRP A 640 -1.11 -26.42 -41.43
C TRP A 640 0.07 -25.49 -41.77
N HIS A 641 1.17 -25.60 -41.01
CA HIS A 641 2.38 -24.80 -41.18
C HIS A 641 3.20 -25.10 -42.45
N PHE A 642 2.90 -26.19 -43.16
CA PHE A 642 3.48 -26.59 -44.43
C PHE A 642 2.50 -26.53 -45.62
N MET A 643 1.24 -26.17 -45.38
CA MET A 643 0.24 -26.13 -46.45
C MET A 643 0.51 -24.97 -47.42
N PRO A 644 0.41 -25.19 -48.74
CA PRO A 644 0.49 -24.12 -49.73
C PRO A 644 -0.72 -23.16 -49.63
N PRO A 645 -0.61 -21.91 -50.13
CA PRO A 645 -1.66 -20.88 -50.02
C PRO A 645 -3.08 -21.35 -50.42
N ASP A 646 -3.22 -21.96 -51.59
CA ASP A 646 -4.52 -22.38 -52.12
C ASP A 646 -5.19 -23.47 -51.26
N GLU A 647 -4.39 -24.34 -50.62
CA GLU A 647 -4.89 -25.37 -49.72
C GLU A 647 -5.31 -24.78 -48.37
N ARG A 648 -4.60 -23.77 -47.87
CA ARG A 648 -4.98 -23.05 -46.64
C ARG A 648 -6.27 -22.26 -46.82
N GLU A 649 -6.44 -21.61 -47.96
CA GLU A 649 -7.68 -20.91 -48.27
C GLU A 649 -8.87 -21.89 -48.28
N ARG A 650 -8.71 -23.07 -48.90
CA ARG A 650 -9.72 -24.14 -48.86
C ARG A 650 -9.98 -24.64 -47.43
N PHE A 651 -8.92 -24.85 -46.64
CA PHE A 651 -9.05 -25.25 -45.24
C PHE A 651 -9.85 -24.23 -44.43
N LEU A 652 -9.50 -22.94 -44.53
CA LEU A 652 -10.22 -21.87 -43.85
C LEU A 652 -11.69 -21.77 -44.30
N ASN A 653 -11.97 -21.94 -45.60
CA ASN A 653 -13.34 -21.97 -46.12
C ASN A 653 -14.18 -23.12 -45.55
N MET A 654 -13.56 -24.24 -45.18
CA MET A 654 -14.24 -25.38 -44.58
C MET A 654 -14.46 -25.21 -43.07
N PHE A 655 -13.51 -24.60 -42.36
CA PHE A 655 -13.47 -24.63 -40.90
C PHE A 655 -13.77 -23.31 -40.20
N LEU A 656 -13.74 -22.17 -40.88
CA LEU A 656 -14.20 -20.89 -40.31
C LEU A 656 -15.74 -20.83 -40.27
N PRO A 657 -16.32 -20.01 -39.36
CA PRO A 657 -17.76 -19.76 -39.34
C PRO A 657 -18.29 -19.25 -40.69
N TYR A 658 -19.49 -19.69 -41.06
CA TYR A 658 -20.15 -19.23 -42.28
C TYR A 658 -20.38 -17.71 -42.24
N GLY A 659 -19.96 -17.00 -43.29
CA GLY A 659 -20.06 -15.54 -43.37
C GLY A 659 -18.90 -14.78 -42.73
N THR A 660 -17.81 -15.47 -42.35
CA THR A 660 -16.57 -14.80 -41.92
C THR A 660 -16.05 -13.90 -43.06
N PRO A 661 -15.79 -12.60 -42.82
CA PRO A 661 -15.33 -11.69 -43.87
C PRO A 661 -13.98 -12.12 -44.47
N GLN A 662 -13.79 -11.87 -45.77
CA GLN A 662 -12.59 -12.28 -46.52
C GLN A 662 -11.27 -11.79 -45.87
N GLN A 663 -11.28 -10.62 -45.24
CA GLN A 663 -10.10 -10.07 -44.54
C GLN A 663 -9.54 -11.00 -43.45
N TYR A 664 -10.36 -11.83 -42.80
CA TYR A 664 -9.90 -12.82 -41.81
C TYR A 664 -9.29 -14.05 -42.50
N HIS A 665 -9.86 -14.46 -43.64
CA HIS A 665 -9.28 -15.53 -44.47
C HIS A 665 -7.90 -15.12 -44.96
N ASP A 666 -7.77 -13.89 -45.46
CA ASP A 666 -6.50 -13.33 -45.93
C ASP A 666 -5.49 -13.21 -44.78
N LEU A 667 -5.92 -12.77 -43.60
CA LEU A 667 -5.07 -12.66 -42.41
C LEU A 667 -4.51 -14.01 -41.97
N PHE A 668 -5.37 -15.03 -41.86
CA PHE A 668 -5.02 -16.37 -41.41
C PHE A 668 -4.23 -17.18 -42.45
N ALA A 669 -4.40 -16.90 -43.75
CA ALA A 669 -3.67 -17.58 -44.83
C ALA A 669 -2.31 -16.94 -45.17
N ASP A 670 -1.87 -15.88 -44.52
CA ASP A 670 -0.65 -15.14 -44.89
C ASP A 670 0.61 -15.59 -44.12
N PHE A 671 1.68 -15.98 -44.82
CA PHE A 671 2.94 -16.40 -44.18
C PHE A 671 3.84 -15.25 -43.71
N ARG A 672 3.62 -14.02 -44.20
CA ARG A 672 4.49 -12.88 -43.87
C ARG A 672 4.47 -12.60 -42.37
N HIS A 673 5.66 -12.43 -41.79
CA HIS A 673 5.85 -12.09 -40.37
C HIS A 673 5.08 -13.00 -39.38
N GLY A 674 4.81 -14.26 -39.76
CA GLY A 674 4.12 -15.23 -38.89
C GLY A 674 2.60 -15.14 -38.89
N GLY A 675 1.96 -14.46 -39.84
CA GLY A 675 0.50 -14.31 -39.91
C GLY A 675 -0.30 -15.62 -39.81
N TYR A 676 0.17 -16.66 -40.49
CA TYR A 676 -0.45 -17.99 -40.49
C TYR A 676 -0.52 -18.66 -39.12
N ARG A 677 0.32 -18.19 -38.17
CA ARG A 677 0.33 -18.71 -36.79
C ARG A 677 -0.87 -18.22 -36.00
N ILE A 678 -1.45 -17.07 -36.34
CA ILE A 678 -2.54 -16.46 -35.56
C ILE A 678 -3.72 -17.43 -35.43
N PHE A 679 -4.15 -18.06 -36.53
CA PHE A 679 -5.25 -19.04 -36.50
C PHE A 679 -4.94 -20.23 -35.58
N GLY A 680 -3.75 -20.82 -35.73
CA GLY A 680 -3.34 -21.95 -34.89
C GLY A 680 -3.17 -21.59 -33.41
N ASP A 681 -2.66 -20.39 -33.13
CA ASP A 681 -2.48 -19.88 -31.77
C ASP A 681 -3.83 -19.63 -31.08
N ILE A 682 -4.83 -19.10 -31.80
CA ILE A 682 -6.21 -18.94 -31.29
C ILE A 682 -6.84 -20.30 -31.00
N ILE A 683 -6.77 -21.26 -31.95
CA ILE A 683 -7.35 -22.60 -31.76
C ILE A 683 -6.68 -23.32 -30.59
N CYS A 684 -5.36 -23.22 -30.43
CA CYS A 684 -4.67 -23.82 -29.30
C CYS A 684 -5.05 -23.17 -27.96
N ASP A 685 -5.14 -21.83 -27.91
CA ASP A 685 -5.57 -21.11 -26.71
C ASP A 685 -7.01 -21.48 -26.31
N LEU A 686 -7.92 -21.59 -27.28
CA LEU A 686 -9.31 -21.99 -27.05
C LEU A 686 -9.43 -23.45 -26.59
N ASP A 687 -8.69 -24.38 -27.20
CA ASP A 687 -8.71 -25.79 -26.79
C ASP A 687 -8.09 -26.00 -25.39
N ASP A 688 -6.96 -25.33 -25.11
CA ASP A 688 -6.34 -25.33 -23.79
C ASP A 688 -7.31 -24.74 -22.74
N ALA A 689 -8.04 -23.66 -23.10
CA ALA A 689 -9.06 -23.05 -22.27
C ALA A 689 -10.26 -23.98 -21.99
N PHE A 690 -10.85 -24.58 -23.02
CA PHE A 690 -11.95 -25.54 -22.87
C PHE A 690 -11.53 -26.77 -22.07
N THR A 691 -10.31 -27.27 -22.28
CA THR A 691 -9.77 -28.40 -21.52
C THR A 691 -9.56 -28.04 -20.05
N ALA A 692 -9.06 -26.84 -19.76
CA ALA A 692 -8.90 -26.35 -18.39
C ALA A 692 -10.25 -26.12 -17.70
N GLU A 693 -11.24 -25.55 -18.41
CA GLU A 693 -12.60 -25.33 -17.91
C GLU A 693 -13.31 -26.66 -17.62
N GLU A 694 -13.24 -27.62 -18.53
CA GLU A 694 -13.81 -28.96 -18.36
C GLU A 694 -13.11 -29.69 -17.21
N SER A 695 -11.78 -29.60 -17.10
CA SER A 695 -11.03 -30.15 -15.97
C SER A 695 -11.42 -29.52 -14.63
N LYS A 696 -11.66 -28.20 -14.62
CA LYS A 696 -12.12 -27.46 -13.43
C LYS A 696 -13.53 -27.90 -13.05
N LYS A 697 -14.44 -27.97 -14.03
CA LYS A 697 -15.82 -28.41 -13.87
C LYS A 697 -15.91 -29.85 -13.39
N GLN A 698 -15.12 -30.78 -13.93
CA GLN A 698 -15.07 -32.18 -13.49
C GLN A 698 -14.48 -32.35 -12.08
N ARG A 699 -13.59 -31.46 -11.66
CA ARG A 699 -13.06 -31.46 -10.28
C ARG A 699 -14.04 -30.88 -9.27
N LEU A 700 -14.83 -29.89 -9.68
CA LEU A 700 -15.86 -29.26 -8.85
C LEU A 700 -17.12 -30.14 -8.77
N TYR A 701 -17.62 -30.62 -9.90
CA TYR A 701 -18.84 -31.41 -10.03
C TYR A 701 -18.56 -32.86 -10.41
N ARG A 702 -19.12 -33.79 -9.65
CA ARG A 702 -19.05 -35.23 -9.89
C ARG A 702 -20.45 -35.81 -10.08
N LYS A 703 -20.52 -36.90 -10.85
CA LYS A 703 -21.76 -37.66 -11.05
C LYS A 703 -22.18 -38.27 -9.71
N GLY A 704 -23.36 -37.90 -9.21
CA GLY A 704 -23.89 -38.34 -7.92
C GLY A 704 -23.83 -37.32 -6.78
N ASP A 705 -23.28 -36.12 -7.01
CA ASP A 705 -23.27 -35.06 -5.99
C ASP A 705 -24.69 -34.67 -5.53
N SER A 706 -24.82 -34.41 -4.22
CA SER A 706 -26.06 -33.94 -3.59
C SER A 706 -26.48 -32.58 -4.16
N ALA A 707 -27.77 -32.27 -4.09
CA ALA A 707 -28.28 -30.95 -4.49
C ALA A 707 -27.67 -29.82 -3.65
N VAL A 708 -27.43 -30.09 -2.36
CA VAL A 708 -26.81 -29.15 -1.41
C VAL A 708 -25.37 -28.86 -1.83
N LEU A 709 -24.54 -29.89 -2.04
CA LEU A 709 -23.15 -29.73 -2.44
C LEU A 709 -23.01 -28.90 -3.74
N LYS A 710 -23.84 -29.19 -4.75
CA LYS A 710 -23.86 -28.40 -6.00
C LYS A 710 -24.20 -26.94 -5.75
N HIS A 711 -25.17 -26.67 -4.89
CA HIS A 711 -25.55 -25.31 -4.54
C HIS A 711 -24.44 -24.57 -3.78
N LEU A 712 -23.76 -25.23 -2.85
CA LEU A 712 -22.61 -24.66 -2.14
C LEU A 712 -21.49 -24.25 -3.10
N ILE A 713 -21.15 -25.13 -4.05
CA ILE A 713 -20.13 -24.87 -5.08
C ILE A 713 -20.55 -23.71 -6.01
N SER A 714 -21.83 -23.63 -6.40
CA SER A 714 -22.32 -22.52 -7.23
C SER A 714 -22.09 -21.13 -6.61
N GLY A 715 -22.02 -21.05 -5.27
CA GLY A 715 -21.69 -19.80 -4.57
C GLY A 715 -20.30 -19.25 -4.93
N TYR A 716 -19.35 -20.14 -5.21
CA TYR A 716 -18.01 -19.78 -5.67
C TYR A 716 -17.97 -19.38 -7.15
N GLU A 717 -18.74 -20.05 -8.01
CA GLU A 717 -18.72 -19.81 -9.47
C GLU A 717 -19.25 -18.42 -9.87
N HIS A 718 -20.09 -17.82 -9.02
CA HIS A 718 -20.73 -16.53 -9.28
C HIS A 718 -20.04 -15.33 -8.61
N MET A 719 -18.97 -15.52 -7.81
CA MET A 719 -18.28 -14.43 -7.10
C MET A 719 -16.77 -14.46 -7.36
N ARG A 720 -16.30 -13.55 -8.23
CA ARG A 720 -14.87 -13.44 -8.60
C ARG A 720 -14.01 -12.61 -7.63
N SER A 721 -14.62 -11.90 -6.67
CA SER A 721 -13.93 -10.91 -5.81
C SER A 721 -14.00 -11.18 -4.29
N VAL A 722 -14.68 -12.24 -3.84
CA VAL A 722 -14.89 -12.54 -2.42
C VAL A 722 -14.16 -13.83 -2.04
N ASP A 723 -13.63 -13.92 -0.82
CA ASP A 723 -13.07 -15.17 -0.27
C ASP A 723 -14.08 -16.32 -0.41
N TYR A 724 -13.67 -17.37 -1.12
CA TYR A 724 -14.50 -18.55 -1.39
C TYR A 724 -15.10 -19.17 -0.12
N THR A 725 -14.40 -19.09 1.02
CA THR A 725 -14.91 -19.61 2.30
C THR A 725 -16.15 -18.85 2.75
N VAL A 726 -16.15 -17.52 2.61
CA VAL A 726 -17.28 -16.65 2.93
C VAL A 726 -18.44 -16.89 1.98
N ALA A 727 -18.17 -17.03 0.68
CA ALA A 727 -19.21 -17.30 -0.32
C ALA A 727 -19.94 -18.63 -0.05
N VAL A 728 -19.17 -19.69 0.22
CA VAL A 728 -19.72 -21.01 0.54
C VAL A 728 -20.44 -21.01 1.89
N ALA A 729 -19.90 -20.33 2.91
CA ALA A 729 -20.55 -20.18 4.21
C ALA A 729 -21.91 -19.47 4.12
N ASN A 730 -22.01 -18.40 3.33
CA ASN A 730 -23.26 -17.68 3.10
C ASN A 730 -24.33 -18.58 2.44
N LYS A 731 -23.94 -19.38 1.44
CA LYS A 731 -24.84 -20.37 0.81
C LYS A 731 -25.27 -21.47 1.78
N CYS A 732 -24.34 -21.95 2.62
CA CYS A 732 -24.64 -22.91 3.66
C CYS A 732 -25.65 -22.35 4.67
N ARG A 733 -25.46 -21.10 5.11
CA ARG A 733 -26.40 -20.41 6.00
C ARG A 733 -27.81 -20.28 5.43
N GLN A 734 -27.95 -20.10 4.11
CA GLN A 734 -29.27 -20.08 3.45
C GLN A 734 -30.01 -21.41 3.63
N TYR A 735 -29.32 -22.55 3.49
CA TYR A 735 -29.93 -23.87 3.73
C TYR A 735 -30.36 -24.07 5.18
N ILE A 736 -29.51 -23.68 6.13
CA ILE A 736 -29.80 -23.79 7.56
C ILE A 736 -31.10 -23.03 7.87
N ASN A 737 -31.18 -21.77 7.44
CA ASN A 737 -32.35 -20.91 7.70
C ASN A 737 -33.67 -21.48 7.15
N LEU A 738 -33.63 -22.33 6.11
CA LEU A 738 -34.81 -22.92 5.48
C LEU A 738 -35.27 -24.22 6.14
N LYS A 739 -34.40 -24.93 6.86
CA LYS A 739 -34.64 -26.33 7.24
C LYS A 739 -34.54 -26.61 8.73
N ILE A 740 -33.75 -25.85 9.47
CA ILE A 740 -33.50 -26.09 10.88
C ILE A 740 -33.42 -24.77 11.64
N ASN A 741 -33.87 -24.76 12.89
CA ASN A 741 -33.67 -23.61 13.75
C ASN A 741 -32.15 -23.36 13.93
N VAL A 742 -31.70 -22.11 13.80
CA VAL A 742 -30.28 -21.75 13.80
C VAL A 742 -29.57 -22.04 15.14
N ASP A 743 -30.28 -22.03 16.27
CA ASP A 743 -29.73 -22.42 17.57
C ASP A 743 -29.61 -23.94 17.68
N THR A 744 -30.59 -24.68 17.16
CA THR A 744 -30.49 -26.14 17.06
C THR A 744 -29.33 -26.54 16.15
N ALA A 745 -29.16 -25.86 15.02
CA ALA A 745 -28.03 -26.08 14.11
C ALA A 745 -26.67 -25.83 14.80
N LEU A 746 -26.56 -24.80 15.64
CA LEU A 746 -25.37 -24.55 16.45
C LEU A 746 -25.12 -25.71 17.43
N LYS A 747 -26.15 -26.14 18.17
CA LYS A 747 -26.04 -27.27 19.12
C LYS A 747 -25.58 -28.55 18.41
N CYS A 748 -26.17 -28.88 17.26
CA CYS A 748 -25.76 -30.02 16.45
C CYS A 748 -24.31 -29.89 15.96
N ALA A 749 -23.90 -28.72 15.46
CA ALA A 749 -22.52 -28.51 15.01
C ALA A 749 -21.50 -28.67 16.15
N VAL A 750 -21.83 -28.20 17.36
CA VAL A 750 -21.01 -28.38 18.56
C VAL A 750 -20.98 -29.84 18.98
N ALA A 751 -22.13 -30.54 19.04
CA ALA A 751 -22.22 -31.96 19.38
C ALA A 751 -21.42 -32.86 18.42
N LEU A 752 -21.32 -32.48 17.15
CA LEU A 752 -20.52 -33.16 16.13
C LEU A 752 -19.01 -32.84 16.22
N GLY A 753 -18.57 -32.01 17.17
CA GLY A 753 -17.18 -31.56 17.30
C GLY A 753 -16.74 -30.58 16.21
N LYS A 754 -17.69 -29.90 15.54
CA LYS A 754 -17.45 -29.06 14.36
C LYS A 754 -17.54 -27.57 14.69
N ARG A 755 -16.91 -27.11 15.79
CA ARG A 755 -16.89 -25.69 16.20
C ARG A 755 -16.36 -24.73 15.13
N LYS A 756 -15.38 -25.17 14.32
CA LYS A 756 -14.89 -24.39 13.18
C LYS A 756 -16.01 -24.00 12.21
N PHE A 757 -16.90 -24.95 11.89
CA PHE A 757 -18.07 -24.68 11.05
C PHE A 757 -19.00 -23.65 11.71
N ALA A 758 -19.21 -23.74 13.03
CA ALA A 758 -20.01 -22.76 13.75
C ALA A 758 -19.43 -21.34 13.65
N PHE A 759 -18.10 -21.16 13.76
CA PHE A 759 -17.46 -19.86 13.60
C PHE A 759 -17.49 -19.31 12.16
N GLU A 760 -17.56 -20.18 11.16
CA GLU A 760 -17.63 -19.78 9.75
C GLU A 760 -19.05 -19.47 9.30
N VAL A 761 -20.04 -20.26 9.74
CA VAL A 761 -21.43 -20.24 9.21
C VAL A 761 -22.46 -19.70 10.22
N LEU A 762 -22.20 -19.83 11.52
CA LEU A 762 -23.16 -19.55 12.62
C LEU A 762 -22.63 -18.52 13.63
N LEU A 763 -21.68 -17.67 13.22
CA LEU A 763 -20.96 -16.75 14.10
C LEU A 763 -21.90 -15.88 14.96
N ASP A 764 -23.01 -15.42 14.39
CA ASP A 764 -24.02 -14.58 15.05
C ASP A 764 -24.80 -15.30 16.17
N ARG A 765 -24.73 -16.64 16.23
CA ARG A 765 -25.42 -17.46 17.24
C ARG A 765 -24.52 -17.92 18.39
N ILE A 766 -23.20 -17.71 18.29
CA ILE A 766 -22.26 -18.14 19.33
C ILE A 766 -22.44 -17.31 20.62
N GLU A 767 -22.43 -15.97 20.52
CA GLU A 767 -22.57 -15.10 21.71
C GLU A 767 -23.88 -15.31 22.47
N PRO A 768 -25.06 -15.41 21.82
CA PRO A 768 -26.32 -15.66 22.51
C PRO A 768 -26.37 -16.98 23.28
N ASN A 769 -25.62 -17.99 22.82
CA ASN A 769 -25.57 -19.31 23.44
C ASN A 769 -24.34 -19.48 24.36
N ALA A 770 -23.49 -18.47 24.49
CA ALA A 770 -22.30 -18.53 25.31
C ALA A 770 -22.63 -18.45 26.81
N VAL A 771 -21.95 -19.27 27.62
CA VAL A 771 -21.94 -19.10 29.08
C VAL A 771 -21.42 -17.71 29.40
N LYS A 772 -22.03 -17.01 30.36
CA LYS A 772 -21.48 -15.74 30.84
C LYS A 772 -20.26 -16.08 31.70
N GLY A 773 -19.07 -15.65 31.28
CA GLY A 773 -17.86 -15.83 32.07
C GLY A 773 -18.00 -15.18 33.45
N CYS A 774 -17.47 -15.80 34.50
CA CYS A 774 -17.18 -15.09 35.74
C CYS A 774 -16.01 -14.13 35.45
N SER A 775 -16.21 -12.85 35.71
CA SER A 775 -15.22 -11.77 35.53
C SER A 775 -13.98 -12.01 36.37
#